data_AF-A0A564JCR4-F1
#
_entry.id   AF-A0A564JCR4-F1
#
_cell.length_a   1.000
_cell.length_b   1.000
_cell.length_c   1.000
_cell.angle_alpha   90.00
_cell.angle_beta   90.00
_cell.angle_gamma   90.00
#
_symmetry.space_group_name_H-M   'P 1'
#
loop_
_entity.id
_entity.type
_entity.pdbx_description
1 polymer ?
#
loop_
_entity_poly.entity_id
_entity_poly.type
_entity_poly.pdbx_seq_one_letter_code
_entity_poly.pdbx_strand_id
1 'polypeptide(L)'
;MRSLLWVAIMGLCSTPLLAASPHGFSFAHKDWELACDNTGTCRAAGYGATAGEVSVLLTRNAGTAQHIIALATFAQTERDIPPDAAVNLFIDDQDNGSLDATDESHFRFDDTQTAALIQALEYSGKIELALNNERNLLSSAGSSAVFLKMDEFQQRLGTADALLRKGDAGDDNILSPAPAPEIIAAPVVHNAATTTLTAKQRQKLLPQLVPLLNSHCDDWQNADIPASERQLTATPLDKSHTLIQTLCWRAAYNDGYAMWVVDKALQAQPQLVTTDASSYADGVITFFNKGRGIADCISGEERVWDGKTFVQSLKYTTGDCREIAPGGAWMLPTFVSQVIPKQQKDADNSALKALYNAVLKEQQANPELDLNKIAEQFPLSGHVSHFTLAYADDSLVSTTKPSADISDDEWQAFLQSDISADSENGKVSFTLVDLDGDGRRDLIIDSYVGGTGLFSYTGVLKRNDDTFDTVNSDDSGNGDDFDEGVPGALYSLNGRGANQWSHWVRINGQVYALWYNGQFGEDNLYLLRPFSPSSSTPAVTVRYRYTLSDISSPEKDQPLTPALSDREKSDLLKSLEVMQSSLLKDKPQSDSDSPICPIPPGTSADDADNYYSGVASNYIYETVAYIPVWLNDKCFIGTIFSHHGAYRHGVDAEITISSPRDDEDIVGDYNISGLRRAISVTSGWKTREGDNGMM
;
A
#
# COMPACT_ATOMS: atom_id res chain seq x y z
N MET A 1 31.43 -56.27 -18.23
CA MET A 1 30.76 -55.07 -18.80
C MET A 1 29.25 -55.20 -18.57
N ARG A 2 28.73 -54.61 -17.49
CA ARG A 2 27.29 -54.33 -17.29
C ARG A 2 27.20 -53.13 -16.35
N SER A 3 26.95 -51.95 -16.92
CA SER A 3 26.70 -50.72 -16.17
C SER A 3 25.30 -50.74 -15.57
N LEU A 4 25.20 -50.43 -14.28
CA LEU A 4 23.96 -50.03 -13.62
C LEU A 4 23.72 -48.55 -13.90
N LEU A 5 22.55 -48.23 -14.46
CA LEU A 5 22.04 -46.87 -14.60
C LEU A 5 21.28 -46.50 -13.32
N TRP A 6 21.77 -45.48 -12.61
CA TRP A 6 21.02 -44.75 -11.60
C TRP A 6 20.12 -43.73 -12.31
N VAL A 7 18.81 -43.80 -12.06
CA VAL A 7 17.86 -42.74 -12.43
C VAL A 7 17.72 -41.82 -11.21
N ALA A 8 18.24 -40.61 -11.32
CA ALA A 8 18.01 -39.53 -10.37
C ALA A 8 16.66 -38.87 -10.69
N ILE A 9 15.71 -38.95 -9.76
CA ILE A 9 14.46 -38.18 -9.78
C ILE A 9 14.80 -36.78 -9.26
N MET A 10 14.92 -35.79 -10.16
CA MET A 10 14.92 -34.38 -9.75
C MET A 10 13.49 -34.00 -9.39
N GLY A 11 13.29 -33.61 -8.12
CA GLY A 11 12.06 -32.96 -7.67
C GLY A 11 11.89 -31.63 -8.38
N LEU A 12 10.73 -31.43 -9.01
CA LEU A 12 10.28 -30.15 -9.51
C LEU A 12 9.85 -29.30 -8.29
N CYS A 13 10.73 -28.40 -7.85
CA CYS A 13 10.28 -27.27 -7.03
C CYS A 13 9.42 -26.38 -7.93
N SER A 14 8.10 -26.39 -7.71
CA SER A 14 7.19 -25.39 -8.25
C SER A 14 7.51 -24.06 -7.57
N THR A 15 8.36 -23.24 -8.17
CA THR A 15 8.47 -21.84 -7.77
C THR A 15 7.17 -21.15 -8.16
N PRO A 16 6.44 -20.48 -7.25
CA PRO A 16 5.30 -19.67 -7.63
C PRO A 16 5.80 -18.63 -8.64
N LEU A 17 5.25 -18.64 -9.85
CA LEU A 17 5.43 -17.57 -10.82
C LEU A 17 4.71 -16.35 -10.26
N LEU A 18 5.44 -15.47 -9.56
CA LEU A 18 4.99 -14.10 -9.36
C LEU A 18 4.74 -13.52 -10.75
N ALA A 19 3.51 -13.10 -11.02
CA ALA A 19 3.18 -12.39 -12.25
C ALA A 19 4.12 -11.18 -12.37
N ALA A 20 4.71 -10.99 -13.55
CA ALA A 20 5.53 -9.81 -13.79
C ALA A 20 4.65 -8.57 -13.65
N SER A 21 5.17 -7.52 -12.99
CA SER A 21 4.48 -6.23 -12.89
C SER A 21 4.05 -5.76 -14.28
N PRO A 22 2.86 -5.17 -14.43
CA PRO A 22 2.40 -4.67 -15.71
C PRO A 22 3.38 -3.63 -16.25
N HIS A 23 3.62 -3.65 -17.56
CA HIS A 23 4.38 -2.60 -18.21
C HIS A 23 3.47 -1.41 -18.46
N GLY A 24 3.77 -0.28 -17.82
CA GLY A 24 3.04 0.96 -18.06
C GLY A 24 3.17 1.45 -19.50
N PHE A 25 2.21 2.27 -19.94
CA PHE A 25 2.14 2.82 -21.29
C PHE A 25 1.36 4.13 -21.32
N SER A 26 1.47 4.86 -22.44
CA SER A 26 0.63 6.00 -22.75
C SER A 26 -0.12 5.80 -24.07
N PHE A 27 -1.30 6.41 -24.17
CA PHE A 27 -2.15 6.38 -25.36
C PHE A 27 -2.94 7.68 -25.47
N ALA A 28 -2.96 8.28 -26.66
CA ALA A 28 -3.73 9.50 -26.93
C ALA A 28 -4.65 9.29 -28.13
N HIS A 29 -5.86 9.83 -28.03
CA HIS A 29 -6.81 9.85 -29.12
C HIS A 29 -7.66 11.11 -29.07
N LYS A 30 -7.46 12.01 -30.05
CA LYS A 30 -8.16 13.29 -30.19
C LYS A 30 -7.92 14.21 -28.98
N ASP A 31 -8.95 14.49 -28.17
CA ASP A 31 -8.88 15.42 -27.04
C ASP A 31 -8.75 14.70 -25.69
N TRP A 32 -8.41 13.42 -25.73
CA TRP A 32 -8.25 12.55 -24.57
C TRP A 32 -6.96 11.76 -24.64
N GLU A 33 -6.39 11.49 -23.48
CA GLU A 33 -5.23 10.64 -23.31
C GLU A 33 -5.31 9.78 -22.07
N LEU A 34 -4.45 8.78 -22.01
CA LEU A 34 -4.36 7.75 -20.98
C LEU A 34 -2.90 7.50 -20.68
N ALA A 35 -2.55 7.47 -19.41
CA ALA A 35 -1.32 6.85 -18.92
C ALA A 35 -1.65 5.83 -17.85
N CYS A 36 -1.12 4.63 -18.00
CA CYS A 36 -1.17 3.62 -16.94
C CYS A 36 0.26 3.28 -16.51
N ASP A 37 0.48 3.18 -15.21
CA ASP A 37 1.79 2.89 -14.62
C ASP A 37 1.98 1.39 -14.31
N ASN A 38 3.12 1.06 -13.72
CA ASN A 38 3.53 -0.30 -13.39
C ASN A 38 2.87 -0.90 -12.14
N THR A 39 1.99 -0.17 -11.45
CA THR A 39 1.13 -0.74 -10.39
C THR A 39 -0.21 -1.21 -10.95
N GLY A 40 -0.55 -0.78 -12.16
CA GLY A 40 -1.83 -1.04 -12.81
C GLY A 40 -2.81 0.14 -12.71
N THR A 41 -2.44 1.23 -12.03
CA THR A 41 -3.24 2.46 -11.95
C THR A 41 -3.23 3.20 -13.28
N CYS A 42 -4.41 3.65 -13.72
CA CYS A 42 -4.63 4.36 -14.97
C CYS A 42 -5.20 5.77 -14.71
N ARG A 43 -4.69 6.74 -15.47
CA ARG A 43 -5.09 8.16 -15.43
C ARG A 43 -5.45 8.62 -16.83
N ALA A 44 -6.70 8.99 -17.03
CA ALA A 44 -7.25 9.48 -18.29
C ALA A 44 -7.51 10.98 -18.21
N ALA A 45 -6.77 11.78 -18.98
CA ALA A 45 -6.97 13.22 -19.04
C ALA A 45 -7.80 13.60 -20.27
N GLY A 46 -8.80 14.45 -20.06
CA GLY A 46 -9.65 15.03 -21.10
C GLY A 46 -9.54 16.55 -21.11
N TYR A 47 -9.70 17.15 -22.29
CA TYR A 47 -9.53 18.59 -22.49
C TYR A 47 -10.77 19.26 -23.08
N GLY A 48 -10.88 20.57 -22.85
CA GLY A 48 -11.91 21.42 -23.45
C GLY A 48 -11.92 21.35 -24.98
N ALA A 49 -13.09 21.62 -25.56
CA ALA A 49 -13.25 21.74 -27.01
C ALA A 49 -12.43 22.91 -27.58
N THR A 50 -12.20 23.94 -26.76
CA THR A 50 -11.21 25.01 -27.00
C THR A 50 -10.01 24.79 -26.08
N ALA A 51 -8.79 25.04 -26.59
CA ALA A 51 -7.59 25.04 -25.76
C ALA A 51 -7.63 26.18 -24.73
N GLY A 52 -7.04 25.97 -23.56
CA GLY A 52 -6.93 27.00 -22.53
C GLY A 52 -8.25 27.29 -21.79
N GLU A 53 -9.16 26.33 -21.72
CA GLU A 53 -10.43 26.49 -20.98
C GLU A 53 -10.47 25.58 -19.75
N VAL A 54 -10.64 24.28 -19.97
CA VAL A 54 -10.89 23.30 -18.90
C VAL A 54 -10.21 21.96 -19.19
N SER A 55 -9.86 21.24 -18.14
CA SER A 55 -9.41 19.85 -18.23
C SER A 55 -9.98 19.02 -17.08
N VAL A 56 -10.18 17.72 -17.34
CA VAL A 56 -10.63 16.74 -16.36
C VAL A 56 -9.65 15.58 -16.33
N LEU A 57 -9.35 15.07 -15.14
CA LEU A 57 -8.58 13.86 -14.90
C LEU A 57 -9.47 12.78 -14.30
N LEU A 58 -9.46 11.59 -14.90
CA LEU A 58 -10.11 10.41 -14.38
C LEU A 58 -9.07 9.39 -13.93
N THR A 59 -9.08 8.98 -12.67
CA THR A 59 -8.10 8.02 -12.11
C THR A 59 -8.79 6.74 -11.65
N ARG A 60 -8.24 5.56 -11.98
CA ARG A 60 -8.68 4.26 -11.45
C ARG A 60 -7.49 3.37 -11.13
N ASN A 61 -7.46 2.84 -9.91
CA ASN A 61 -6.47 1.86 -9.49
C ASN A 61 -6.74 0.46 -10.07
N ALA A 62 -5.74 -0.41 -10.05
CA ALA A 62 -5.93 -1.83 -10.34
C ALA A 62 -6.53 -2.59 -9.14
N GLY A 63 -7.14 -3.74 -9.39
CA GLY A 63 -7.86 -4.53 -8.39
C GLY A 63 -9.37 -4.52 -8.59
N THR A 64 -10.07 -5.41 -7.87
CA THR A 64 -11.52 -5.50 -7.87
C THR A 64 -12.14 -4.36 -7.04
N ALA A 65 -13.42 -4.06 -7.28
CA ALA A 65 -14.17 -3.00 -6.56
C ALA A 65 -13.60 -1.57 -6.62
N GLN A 66 -12.67 -1.29 -7.54
CA GLN A 66 -12.07 0.04 -7.69
C GLN A 66 -12.98 1.03 -8.48
N HIS A 67 -13.12 2.20 -7.89
CA HIS A 67 -13.70 3.45 -8.40
C HIS A 67 -13.09 4.15 -9.59
N ILE A 68 -13.78 5.16 -10.15
CA ILE A 68 -13.11 6.27 -10.82
C ILE A 68 -13.24 7.52 -9.96
N ILE A 69 -12.15 8.25 -9.78
CA ILE A 69 -12.17 9.62 -9.28
C ILE A 69 -12.07 10.57 -10.45
N ALA A 70 -12.88 11.62 -10.41
CA ALA A 70 -12.76 12.74 -11.30
C ALA A 70 -12.28 14.00 -10.58
N LEU A 71 -11.31 14.69 -11.19
CA LEU A 71 -10.89 16.04 -10.83
C LEU A 71 -11.03 16.96 -12.04
N ALA A 72 -11.42 18.21 -11.82
CA ALA A 72 -11.43 19.27 -12.81
C ALA A 72 -10.39 20.34 -12.47
N THR A 73 -9.84 20.96 -13.50
CA THR A 73 -9.07 22.20 -13.38
C THR A 73 -9.31 23.10 -14.60
N PHE A 74 -8.92 24.36 -14.47
CA PHE A 74 -9.13 25.40 -15.47
C PHE A 74 -7.80 26.05 -15.85
N ALA A 75 -7.81 26.81 -16.95
CA ALA A 75 -6.60 27.48 -17.40
C ALA A 75 -6.10 28.55 -16.42
N GLN A 76 -4.80 28.49 -16.15
CA GLN A 76 -4.05 29.33 -15.22
C GLN A 76 -2.90 30.08 -15.92
N THR A 77 -2.78 29.93 -17.25
CA THR A 77 -1.69 30.52 -18.03
C THR A 77 -1.75 32.05 -18.08
N GLU A 78 -2.94 32.64 -18.03
CA GLU A 78 -3.13 34.09 -18.02
C GLU A 78 -3.49 34.66 -16.63
N ARG A 79 -4.26 33.92 -15.83
CA ARG A 79 -4.76 34.33 -14.51
C ARG A 79 -4.89 33.12 -13.61
N ASP A 80 -4.48 33.28 -12.35
CA ASP A 80 -4.70 32.27 -11.33
C ASP A 80 -6.20 32.09 -11.05
N ILE A 81 -6.56 30.88 -10.60
CA ILE A 81 -7.93 30.58 -10.14
C ILE A 81 -8.14 31.32 -8.80
N PRO A 82 -9.26 32.07 -8.63
CA PRO A 82 -9.53 32.74 -7.37
C PRO A 82 -9.71 31.75 -6.21
N PRO A 83 -9.20 32.04 -5.00
CA PRO A 83 -9.37 31.14 -3.83
C PRO A 83 -10.83 30.89 -3.43
N ASP A 84 -11.76 31.77 -3.83
CA ASP A 84 -13.20 31.66 -3.60
C ASP A 84 -13.98 31.18 -4.85
N ALA A 85 -13.29 30.53 -5.79
CA ALA A 85 -13.88 30.02 -7.01
C ALA A 85 -15.01 29.01 -6.74
N ALA A 86 -16.16 29.24 -7.37
CA ALA A 86 -17.26 28.28 -7.42
C ALA A 86 -17.24 27.54 -8.76
N VAL A 87 -17.27 26.20 -8.69
CA VAL A 87 -17.28 25.33 -9.86
C VAL A 87 -18.55 24.49 -9.88
N ASN A 88 -19.25 24.47 -11.02
CA ASN A 88 -20.49 23.71 -11.21
C ASN A 88 -20.44 22.81 -12.45
N LEU A 89 -21.00 21.62 -12.36
CA LEU A 89 -21.16 20.69 -13.48
C LEU A 89 -22.50 20.88 -14.18
N PHE A 90 -22.47 21.01 -15.50
CA PHE A 90 -23.65 20.97 -16.35
C PHE A 90 -23.56 19.84 -17.37
N ILE A 91 -24.62 19.03 -17.47
CA ILE A 91 -24.75 17.96 -18.46
C ILE A 91 -26.07 18.17 -19.19
N ASP A 92 -26.02 18.32 -20.51
CA ASP A 92 -27.18 18.60 -21.37
C ASP A 92 -28.02 19.78 -20.85
N ASP A 93 -27.31 20.85 -20.45
CA ASP A 93 -27.84 22.09 -19.85
C ASP A 93 -28.50 21.93 -18.46
N GLN A 94 -28.51 20.73 -17.88
CA GLN A 94 -28.95 20.48 -16.52
C GLN A 94 -27.82 20.71 -15.51
N ASP A 95 -28.10 21.46 -14.45
CA ASP A 95 -27.19 21.66 -13.31
C ASP A 95 -27.10 20.37 -12.47
N ASN A 96 -25.88 19.85 -12.32
CA ASN A 96 -25.55 18.65 -11.55
C ASN A 96 -24.83 18.99 -10.23
N GLY A 97 -24.85 20.26 -9.80
CA GLY A 97 -24.31 20.70 -8.53
C GLY A 97 -22.91 21.29 -8.60
N SER A 98 -22.44 21.74 -7.45
CA SER A 98 -21.08 22.28 -7.26
C SER A 98 -20.06 21.16 -7.05
N LEU A 99 -18.81 21.42 -7.41
CA LEU A 99 -17.67 20.58 -7.11
C LEU A 99 -16.93 21.15 -5.90
N ASP A 100 -16.35 20.28 -5.09
CA ASP A 100 -15.58 20.67 -3.91
C ASP A 100 -14.11 20.95 -4.29
N ALA A 101 -13.53 22.02 -3.76
CA ALA A 101 -12.12 22.32 -3.99
C ALA A 101 -11.24 21.34 -3.19
N THR A 102 -10.28 20.69 -3.85
CA THR A 102 -9.27 19.84 -3.19
C THR A 102 -8.01 20.62 -2.84
N ASP A 103 -7.71 21.65 -3.64
CA ASP A 103 -6.67 22.63 -3.41
C ASP A 103 -7.03 23.95 -4.13
N GLU A 104 -6.09 24.89 -4.23
CA GLU A 104 -6.31 26.20 -4.87
C GLU A 104 -6.66 26.12 -6.37
N SER A 105 -6.48 24.96 -7.02
CA SER A 105 -6.54 24.79 -8.47
C SER A 105 -7.30 23.56 -8.97
N HIS A 106 -7.68 22.65 -8.09
CA HIS A 106 -8.35 21.39 -8.45
C HIS A 106 -9.70 21.24 -7.72
N PHE A 107 -10.68 20.69 -8.44
CA PHE A 107 -12.05 20.53 -7.97
C PHE A 107 -12.52 19.09 -8.16
N ARG A 108 -12.95 18.43 -7.08
CA ARG A 108 -13.40 17.03 -7.06
C ARG A 108 -14.88 16.92 -7.37
N PHE A 109 -15.20 15.90 -8.16
CA PHE A 109 -16.56 15.45 -8.40
C PHE A 109 -16.93 14.43 -7.33
N ASP A 110 -18.16 14.47 -6.83
CA ASP A 110 -18.70 13.37 -6.04
C ASP A 110 -18.96 12.11 -6.91
N ASP A 111 -19.31 10.98 -6.29
CA ASP A 111 -19.56 9.72 -7.02
C ASP A 111 -20.72 9.81 -8.01
N THR A 112 -21.78 10.54 -7.66
CA THR A 112 -22.96 10.73 -8.52
C THR A 112 -22.59 11.57 -9.74
N GLN A 113 -21.86 12.65 -9.52
CA GLN A 113 -21.34 13.53 -10.55
C GLN A 113 -20.33 12.80 -11.46
N THR A 114 -19.46 11.98 -10.89
CA THR A 114 -18.48 11.18 -11.64
C THR A 114 -19.17 10.14 -12.53
N ALA A 115 -20.16 9.41 -12.01
CA ALA A 115 -20.95 8.48 -12.80
C ALA A 115 -21.71 9.19 -13.94
N ALA A 116 -22.31 10.35 -13.66
CA ALA A 116 -23.00 11.16 -14.66
C ALA A 116 -22.05 11.68 -15.75
N LEU A 117 -20.85 12.14 -15.37
CA LEU A 117 -19.80 12.57 -16.28
C LEU A 117 -19.36 11.43 -17.20
N ILE A 118 -19.07 10.24 -16.66
CA ILE A 118 -18.66 9.07 -17.44
C ILE A 118 -19.76 8.69 -18.44
N GLN A 119 -21.03 8.69 -18.00
CA GLN A 119 -22.16 8.43 -18.88
C GLN A 119 -22.24 9.46 -20.01
N ALA A 120 -22.13 10.75 -19.70
CA ALA A 120 -22.14 11.81 -20.73
C ALA A 120 -20.97 11.65 -21.73
N LEU A 121 -19.79 11.25 -21.25
CA LEU A 121 -18.62 10.98 -22.10
C LEU A 121 -18.77 9.75 -22.99
N GLU A 122 -19.54 8.74 -22.56
CA GLU A 122 -19.88 7.55 -23.36
C GLU A 122 -20.84 7.92 -24.50
N TYR A 123 -21.89 8.68 -24.21
CA TYR A 123 -22.96 8.99 -25.18
C TYR A 123 -22.76 10.30 -25.93
N SER A 124 -21.60 10.96 -25.78
CA SER A 124 -21.29 12.27 -26.38
C SER A 124 -22.31 13.36 -26.00
N GLY A 125 -22.72 13.39 -24.73
CA GLY A 125 -23.54 14.44 -24.15
C GLY A 125 -22.82 15.79 -24.09
N LYS A 126 -23.56 16.89 -23.95
CA LYS A 126 -22.97 18.23 -23.81
C LYS A 126 -22.52 18.42 -22.36
N ILE A 127 -21.21 18.44 -22.12
CA ILE A 127 -20.63 18.58 -20.78
C ILE A 127 -19.98 19.96 -20.65
N GLU A 128 -20.47 20.77 -19.72
CA GLU A 128 -19.91 22.09 -19.42
C GLU A 128 -19.52 22.17 -17.95
N LEU A 129 -18.32 22.70 -17.67
CA LEU A 129 -17.87 23.04 -16.33
C LEU A 129 -17.86 24.56 -16.20
N ALA A 130 -18.59 25.09 -15.24
CA ALA A 130 -18.71 26.52 -15.03
C ALA A 130 -17.76 26.98 -13.93
N LEU A 131 -16.81 27.86 -14.24
CA LEU A 131 -15.98 28.57 -13.25
C LEU A 131 -16.58 29.95 -13.03
N ASN A 132 -17.10 30.24 -11.83
CA ASN A 132 -17.72 31.53 -11.51
C ASN A 132 -18.78 31.97 -12.54
N ASN A 133 -19.60 31.02 -13.02
CA ASN A 133 -20.62 31.14 -14.08
C ASN A 133 -20.11 31.17 -15.53
N GLU A 134 -18.81 31.17 -15.77
CA GLU A 134 -18.24 31.03 -17.12
C GLU A 134 -18.20 29.55 -17.51
N ARG A 135 -19.05 29.16 -18.47
CA ARG A 135 -19.20 27.78 -18.92
C ARG A 135 -18.15 27.41 -19.96
N ASN A 136 -17.34 26.41 -19.65
CA ASN A 136 -16.31 25.84 -20.51
C ASN A 136 -16.74 24.46 -20.99
N LEU A 137 -16.69 24.21 -22.30
CA LEU A 137 -17.16 22.97 -22.91
C LEU A 137 -16.06 21.89 -22.85
N LEU A 138 -16.32 20.78 -22.15
CA LEU A 138 -15.44 19.61 -22.17
C LEU A 138 -15.66 18.82 -23.47
N SER A 139 -14.59 18.47 -24.19
CA SER A 139 -14.71 17.66 -25.41
C SER A 139 -14.97 16.19 -25.05
N SER A 140 -15.97 15.57 -25.67
CA SER A 140 -16.13 14.10 -25.63
C SER A 140 -15.33 13.40 -26.75
N ALA A 141 -14.60 14.15 -27.58
CA ALA A 141 -13.94 13.58 -28.74
C ALA A 141 -12.75 12.72 -28.32
N GLY A 142 -12.95 11.40 -28.31
CA GLY A 142 -11.92 10.40 -28.04
C GLY A 142 -11.98 9.73 -26.68
N SER A 143 -12.87 10.18 -25.79
CA SER A 143 -13.17 9.54 -24.50
C SER A 143 -13.38 8.04 -24.64
N SER A 144 -14.20 7.61 -25.61
CA SER A 144 -14.52 6.19 -25.77
C SER A 144 -13.31 5.33 -26.15
N ALA A 145 -12.34 5.88 -26.89
CA ALA A 145 -11.14 5.14 -27.25
C ALA A 145 -10.22 4.96 -26.03
N VAL A 146 -10.10 6.01 -25.21
CA VAL A 146 -9.34 5.99 -23.96
C VAL A 146 -9.97 5.04 -22.94
N PHE A 147 -11.29 5.09 -22.74
CA PHE A 147 -12.00 4.20 -21.82
C PHE A 147 -11.86 2.73 -22.21
N LEU A 148 -12.00 2.42 -23.51
CA LEU A 148 -11.77 1.06 -24.00
C LEU A 148 -10.34 0.58 -23.73
N LYS A 149 -9.35 1.47 -23.90
CA LYS A 149 -7.94 1.14 -23.67
C LYS A 149 -7.62 0.93 -22.19
N MET A 150 -8.25 1.72 -21.32
CA MET A 150 -8.16 1.61 -19.86
C MET A 150 -8.76 0.29 -19.37
N ASP A 151 -9.97 -0.06 -19.82
CA ASP A 151 -10.60 -1.35 -19.52
C ASP A 151 -9.81 -2.53 -20.09
N GLU A 152 -9.22 -2.41 -21.28
CA GLU A 152 -8.37 -3.45 -21.87
C GLU A 152 -7.13 -3.73 -21.01
N PHE A 153 -6.44 -2.68 -20.56
CA PHE A 153 -5.23 -2.82 -19.75
C PHE A 153 -5.53 -3.42 -18.38
N GLN A 154 -6.61 -2.97 -17.73
CA GLN A 154 -7.02 -3.48 -16.42
C GLN A 154 -7.84 -4.78 -16.49
N GLN A 155 -8.01 -5.34 -17.71
CA GLN A 155 -8.70 -6.60 -17.95
C GLN A 155 -10.18 -6.60 -17.52
N ARG A 156 -10.85 -5.44 -17.71
CA ARG A 156 -12.24 -5.18 -17.32
C ARG A 156 -13.24 -5.24 -18.48
N LEU A 157 -12.80 -5.61 -19.69
CA LEU A 157 -13.73 -5.70 -20.82
C LEU A 157 -14.79 -6.78 -20.57
N GLY A 158 -16.06 -6.40 -20.58
CA GLY A 158 -17.19 -7.30 -20.35
C GLY A 158 -17.57 -7.50 -18.88
N THR A 159 -16.90 -6.86 -17.92
CA THR A 159 -17.33 -6.85 -16.52
C THR A 159 -18.51 -5.89 -16.31
N ALA A 160 -19.19 -5.99 -15.18
CA ALA A 160 -20.30 -5.10 -14.86
C ALA A 160 -19.86 -3.62 -14.70
N ASP A 161 -18.63 -3.42 -14.24
CA ASP A 161 -18.02 -2.12 -13.94
C ASP A 161 -17.08 -1.58 -15.04
N ALA A 162 -17.08 -2.20 -16.23
CA ALA A 162 -16.43 -1.66 -17.41
C ALA A 162 -16.97 -0.27 -17.75
N LEU A 163 -16.13 0.64 -18.26
CA LEU A 163 -16.57 2.00 -18.59
C LEU A 163 -17.44 2.06 -19.85
N LEU A 164 -17.22 1.14 -20.79
CA LEU A 164 -17.99 1.09 -22.05
C LEU A 164 -18.61 -0.26 -22.31
N ARG A 165 -17.79 -1.31 -22.42
CA ARG A 165 -18.26 -2.64 -22.80
C ARG A 165 -18.67 -3.42 -21.56
N LYS A 166 -19.74 -2.97 -20.91
CA LYS A 166 -20.32 -3.65 -19.74
C LYS A 166 -20.87 -5.02 -20.13
N GLY A 167 -20.75 -5.99 -19.22
CA GLY A 167 -21.26 -7.34 -19.41
C GLY A 167 -21.44 -8.08 -18.08
N ASP A 168 -21.54 -9.40 -18.16
CA ASP A 168 -21.76 -10.31 -17.02
C ASP A 168 -20.51 -11.13 -16.66
N ALA A 169 -19.33 -10.77 -17.19
CA ALA A 169 -18.08 -11.40 -16.79
C ALA A 169 -17.80 -11.09 -15.31
N GLY A 170 -17.42 -12.13 -14.56
CA GLY A 170 -17.01 -12.00 -13.17
C GLY A 170 -15.64 -11.35 -13.00
N ASP A 171 -15.33 -11.00 -11.75
CA ASP A 171 -14.15 -10.21 -11.39
C ASP A 171 -12.83 -11.00 -11.37
N ASP A 172 -12.90 -12.32 -11.57
CA ASP A 172 -11.77 -13.26 -11.44
C ASP A 172 -10.59 -12.96 -12.37
N ASN A 173 -10.83 -12.25 -13.47
CA ASN A 173 -9.81 -11.90 -14.46
C ASN A 173 -9.40 -10.42 -14.43
N ILE A 174 -9.91 -9.62 -13.47
CA ILE A 174 -9.50 -8.23 -13.32
C ILE A 174 -8.03 -8.20 -12.90
N LEU A 175 -7.25 -7.29 -13.51
CA LEU A 175 -5.84 -7.11 -13.19
C LEU A 175 -5.68 -6.79 -11.70
N SER A 176 -5.00 -7.67 -10.96
CA SER A 176 -4.64 -7.42 -9.57
C SER A 176 -3.60 -6.29 -9.48
N PRO A 177 -3.65 -5.46 -8.41
CA PRO A 177 -2.68 -4.41 -8.22
C PRO A 177 -1.28 -5.00 -8.03
N ALA A 178 -0.28 -4.37 -8.65
CA ALA A 178 1.12 -4.73 -8.49
C ALA A 178 1.82 -3.73 -7.55
N PRO A 179 2.65 -4.18 -6.60
CA PRO A 179 3.40 -3.27 -5.75
C PRO A 179 4.42 -2.48 -6.58
N ALA A 180 4.56 -1.19 -6.29
CA ALA A 180 5.63 -0.39 -6.86
C ALA A 180 7.00 -0.94 -6.38
N PRO A 181 8.01 -1.03 -7.28
CA PRO A 181 9.33 -1.54 -6.91
C PRO A 181 10.00 -0.65 -5.87
N GLU A 182 10.64 -1.25 -4.86
CA GLU A 182 11.43 -0.52 -3.88
C GLU A 182 12.84 -0.22 -4.40
N ILE A 183 13.29 1.02 -4.25
CA ILE A 183 14.67 1.46 -4.48
C ILE A 183 15.27 1.90 -3.15
N ILE A 184 16.32 1.22 -2.70
CA ILE A 184 17.05 1.63 -1.50
C ILE A 184 18.08 2.70 -1.88
N ALA A 185 17.74 3.96 -1.65
CA ALA A 185 18.61 5.10 -1.98
C ALA A 185 19.87 5.09 -1.08
N ALA A 186 21.05 5.04 -1.69
CA ALA A 186 22.30 5.05 -0.95
C ALA A 186 22.63 6.44 -0.39
N PRO A 187 23.36 6.53 0.73
CA PRO A 187 23.80 7.80 1.27
C PRO A 187 24.73 8.52 0.30
N VAL A 188 24.43 9.79 0.04
CA VAL A 188 25.23 10.67 -0.81
C VAL A 188 25.85 11.82 -0.02
N VAL A 189 26.78 12.54 -0.64
CA VAL A 189 27.26 13.82 -0.11
C VAL A 189 26.22 14.89 -0.44
N HIS A 190 25.40 15.26 0.53
CA HIS A 190 24.37 16.29 0.36
C HIS A 190 24.99 17.65 0.05
N ASN A 191 24.41 18.38 -0.90
CA ASN A 191 24.89 19.69 -1.38
C ASN A 191 26.37 19.66 -1.80
N ALA A 192 26.81 18.58 -2.44
CA ALA A 192 28.19 18.42 -2.87
C ALA A 192 28.61 19.52 -3.88
N ALA A 193 29.73 20.19 -3.60
CA ALA A 193 30.27 21.20 -4.49
C ALA A 193 30.79 20.58 -5.81
N THR A 194 30.28 21.08 -6.93
CA THR A 194 30.77 20.76 -8.27
C THR A 194 32.05 21.54 -8.60
N THR A 195 33.08 20.86 -9.10
CA THR A 195 34.38 21.47 -9.42
C THR A 195 34.87 21.08 -10.81
N THR A 196 35.57 21.97 -11.51
CA THR A 196 36.24 21.63 -12.77
C THR A 196 37.36 20.61 -12.54
N LEU A 197 37.52 19.65 -13.45
CA LEU A 197 38.61 18.69 -13.39
C LEU A 197 40.00 19.34 -13.46
N THR A 198 40.90 18.93 -12.55
CA THR A 198 42.32 19.30 -12.60
C THR A 198 43.00 18.74 -13.85
N ALA A 199 44.15 19.30 -14.23
CA ALA A 199 44.92 18.83 -15.40
C ALA A 199 45.26 17.33 -15.33
N LYS A 200 45.61 16.83 -14.14
CA LYS A 200 45.93 15.41 -13.90
C LYS A 200 44.71 14.51 -14.08
N GLN A 201 43.54 14.93 -13.58
CA GLN A 201 42.31 14.16 -13.75
C GLN A 201 41.88 14.14 -15.23
N ARG A 202 41.96 15.28 -15.92
CA ARG A 202 41.68 15.37 -17.37
C ARG A 202 42.57 14.45 -18.19
N GLN A 203 43.88 14.43 -17.92
CA GLN A 203 44.81 13.54 -18.61
C GLN A 203 44.42 12.05 -18.47
N LYS A 204 43.84 11.68 -17.33
CA LYS A 204 43.42 10.30 -17.04
C LYS A 204 42.06 9.95 -17.65
N LEU A 205 41.10 10.87 -17.61
CA LEU A 205 39.71 10.62 -18.00
C LEU A 205 39.44 10.87 -19.49
N LEU A 206 39.98 11.95 -20.07
CA LEU A 206 39.66 12.34 -21.46
C LEU A 206 39.87 11.22 -22.49
N PRO A 207 40.97 10.44 -22.47
CA PRO A 207 41.15 9.35 -23.43
C PRO A 207 40.03 8.30 -23.39
N GLN A 208 39.37 8.13 -22.24
CA GLN A 208 38.28 7.17 -22.05
C GLN A 208 36.91 7.77 -22.42
N LEU A 209 36.71 9.08 -22.21
CA LEU A 209 35.42 9.74 -22.43
C LEU A 209 35.25 10.29 -23.86
N VAL A 210 36.33 10.79 -24.46
CA VAL A 210 36.30 11.46 -25.78
C VAL A 210 35.72 10.61 -26.91
N PRO A 211 35.96 9.28 -27.01
CA PRO A 211 35.34 8.48 -28.06
C PRO A 211 33.80 8.54 -28.04
N LEU A 212 33.20 8.48 -26.84
CA LEU A 212 31.75 8.60 -26.69
C LEU A 212 31.28 10.03 -26.95
N LEU A 213 31.95 11.01 -26.35
CA LEU A 213 31.63 12.42 -26.54
C LEU A 213 31.64 12.82 -28.02
N ASN A 214 32.63 12.37 -28.79
CA ASN A 214 32.72 12.66 -30.22
C ASN A 214 31.63 11.96 -31.06
N SER A 215 31.01 10.90 -30.56
CA SER A 215 30.03 10.11 -31.30
C SER A 215 28.58 10.36 -30.91
N HIS A 216 28.33 10.88 -29.69
CA HIS A 216 26.99 11.02 -29.13
C HIS A 216 26.70 12.41 -28.53
N CYS A 217 27.69 13.31 -28.46
CA CYS A 217 27.50 14.66 -27.92
C CYS A 217 27.85 15.73 -28.96
N ASP A 218 26.82 16.24 -29.62
CA ASP A 218 26.92 17.25 -30.67
C ASP A 218 27.67 18.51 -30.21
N ASP A 219 27.47 18.90 -28.95
CA ASP A 219 28.03 20.13 -28.41
C ASP A 219 29.43 19.99 -27.83
N TRP A 220 29.99 18.77 -27.75
CA TRP A 220 31.34 18.59 -27.21
C TRP A 220 32.41 19.34 -28.00
N GLN A 221 32.33 19.32 -29.34
CA GLN A 221 33.27 20.00 -30.24
C GLN A 221 32.70 21.28 -30.87
N ASN A 222 31.51 21.71 -30.46
CA ASN A 222 30.86 22.88 -31.02
C ASN A 222 31.64 24.17 -30.65
N ALA A 223 32.15 24.86 -31.66
CA ALA A 223 32.95 26.07 -31.49
C ALA A 223 32.11 27.29 -31.10
N ASP A 224 30.81 27.26 -31.36
CA ASP A 224 29.87 28.33 -31.02
C ASP A 224 29.54 28.34 -29.53
N ILE A 225 29.81 27.24 -28.82
CA ILE A 225 29.63 27.14 -27.37
C ILE A 225 30.95 27.49 -26.65
N PRO A 226 30.93 28.43 -25.69
CA PRO A 226 32.09 28.78 -24.91
C PRO A 226 32.77 27.56 -24.29
N ALA A 227 34.10 27.50 -24.37
CA ALA A 227 34.87 26.38 -23.81
C ALA A 227 34.72 26.26 -22.28
N SER A 228 34.27 27.33 -21.59
CA SER A 228 33.89 27.31 -20.18
C SER A 228 32.65 26.47 -19.88
N GLU A 229 31.74 26.36 -20.84
CA GLU A 229 30.48 25.62 -20.70
C GLU A 229 30.61 24.15 -21.12
N ARG A 230 31.62 23.83 -21.93
CA ARG A 230 31.97 22.46 -22.36
C ARG A 230 33.02 21.80 -21.46
N GLN A 231 33.07 22.19 -20.19
CA GLN A 231 34.02 21.62 -19.24
C GLN A 231 33.46 20.38 -18.56
N LEU A 232 34.32 19.37 -18.43
CA LEU A 232 34.07 18.27 -17.52
C LEU A 232 34.19 18.78 -16.07
N THR A 233 33.11 18.57 -15.32
CA THR A 233 33.05 18.84 -13.90
C THR A 233 32.93 17.55 -13.10
N ALA A 234 33.29 17.60 -11.83
CA ALA A 234 33.27 16.51 -10.89
C ALA A 234 32.50 16.92 -9.63
N THR A 235 31.55 16.07 -9.24
CA THR A 235 30.75 16.21 -8.03
C THR A 235 30.95 14.96 -7.18
N PRO A 236 31.43 15.04 -5.92
CA PRO A 236 31.45 13.90 -5.02
C PRO A 236 30.05 13.30 -4.87
N LEU A 237 29.90 12.01 -5.18
CA LEU A 237 28.60 11.32 -5.09
C LEU A 237 28.48 10.68 -3.71
N ASP A 238 29.45 9.85 -3.33
CA ASP A 238 29.52 9.21 -2.01
C ASP A 238 30.99 9.09 -1.53
N LYS A 239 31.24 8.26 -0.50
CA LYS A 239 32.59 8.06 0.07
C LYS A 239 33.59 7.47 -0.94
N SER A 240 33.11 6.75 -1.94
CA SER A 240 33.84 5.93 -2.91
C SER A 240 33.68 6.39 -4.36
N HIS A 241 32.67 7.18 -4.69
CA HIS A 241 32.32 7.53 -6.07
C HIS A 241 32.29 9.05 -6.30
N THR A 242 32.57 9.43 -7.54
CA THR A 242 32.45 10.79 -8.06
C THR A 242 31.59 10.74 -9.32
N LEU A 243 30.68 11.70 -9.48
CA LEU A 243 29.95 11.92 -10.71
C LEU A 243 30.74 12.89 -11.60
N ILE A 244 31.03 12.49 -12.83
CA ILE A 244 31.61 13.35 -13.86
C ILE A 244 30.51 13.76 -14.82
N GLN A 245 30.43 15.04 -15.17
CA GLN A 245 29.44 15.53 -16.14
C GLN A 245 30.02 16.57 -17.10
N THR A 246 29.44 16.67 -18.29
CA THR A 246 29.67 17.76 -19.25
C THR A 246 28.42 17.97 -20.10
N LEU A 247 28.24 19.19 -20.61
CA LEU A 247 27.24 19.47 -21.63
C LEU A 247 27.46 18.54 -22.84
N CYS A 248 26.39 17.90 -23.29
CA CYS A 248 26.38 16.94 -24.40
C CYS A 248 25.66 17.51 -25.63
N TRP A 249 24.52 18.16 -25.42
CA TRP A 249 23.75 18.83 -26.48
C TRP A 249 22.89 19.95 -25.92
N ARG A 250 22.47 20.87 -26.80
CA ARG A 250 21.52 21.95 -26.54
C ARG A 250 20.50 22.03 -27.66
N ALA A 251 19.26 22.28 -27.25
CA ALA A 251 18.14 22.60 -28.12
C ALA A 251 17.55 23.95 -27.70
N ALA A 252 16.46 24.37 -28.35
CA ALA A 252 15.88 25.70 -28.15
C ALA A 252 15.52 26.03 -26.67
N TYR A 253 15.20 25.02 -25.87
CA TYR A 253 14.74 25.17 -24.49
C TYR A 253 15.21 24.06 -23.54
N ASN A 254 16.05 23.14 -24.03
CA ASN A 254 16.56 21.99 -23.26
C ASN A 254 18.08 21.90 -23.42
N ASP A 255 18.75 21.52 -22.34
CA ASP A 255 20.15 21.12 -22.35
C ASP A 255 20.22 19.66 -21.89
N GLY A 256 21.09 18.88 -22.53
CA GLY A 256 21.40 17.50 -22.15
C GLY A 256 22.85 17.35 -21.73
N TYR A 257 23.07 16.64 -20.64
CA TYR A 257 24.38 16.41 -20.04
C TYR A 257 24.73 14.92 -20.10
N ALA A 258 25.96 14.67 -20.51
CA ALA A 258 26.55 13.34 -20.38
C ALA A 258 27.15 13.17 -18.99
N MET A 259 26.82 12.06 -18.34
CA MET A 259 27.20 11.76 -16.96
C MET A 259 27.83 10.38 -16.83
N TRP A 260 28.89 10.30 -16.02
CA TRP A 260 29.57 9.05 -15.66
C TRP A 260 29.77 8.94 -14.16
N VAL A 261 29.66 7.72 -13.64
CA VAL A 261 30.17 7.38 -12.30
C VAL A 261 31.59 6.85 -12.43
N VAL A 262 32.49 7.37 -11.60
CA VAL A 262 33.87 6.92 -11.47
C VAL A 262 34.18 6.63 -10.01
N ASP A 263 35.14 5.75 -9.75
CA ASP A 263 35.69 5.61 -8.40
C ASP A 263 36.46 6.87 -8.01
N LYS A 264 36.51 7.18 -6.71
CA LYS A 264 37.16 8.39 -6.18
C LYS A 264 38.65 8.51 -6.54
N ALA A 265 39.35 7.38 -6.74
CA ALA A 265 40.74 7.36 -7.18
C ALA A 265 40.90 7.46 -8.71
N LEU A 266 39.78 7.49 -9.44
CA LEU A 266 39.66 7.50 -10.90
C LEU A 266 40.35 6.31 -11.57
N GLN A 267 40.58 5.20 -10.87
CA GLN A 267 41.37 4.05 -11.33
C GLN A 267 40.56 3.07 -12.18
N ALA A 268 39.28 2.92 -11.88
CA ALA A 268 38.36 2.09 -12.63
C ALA A 268 37.92 2.79 -13.93
N GLN A 269 37.36 2.00 -14.84
CA GLN A 269 36.76 2.51 -16.06
C GLN A 269 35.50 3.33 -15.73
N PRO A 270 35.35 4.56 -16.25
CA PRO A 270 34.13 5.34 -16.10
C PRO A 270 32.90 4.59 -16.60
N GLN A 271 31.87 4.51 -15.76
CA GLN A 271 30.59 3.90 -16.10
C GLN A 271 29.66 4.99 -16.63
N LEU A 272 29.26 4.91 -17.90
CA LEU A 272 28.29 5.83 -18.47
C LEU A 272 26.94 5.63 -17.78
N VAL A 273 26.36 6.73 -17.32
CA VAL A 273 24.99 6.75 -16.78
C VAL A 273 24.01 7.17 -17.87
N THR A 274 24.31 8.25 -18.57
CA THR A 274 23.46 8.80 -19.63
C THR A 274 24.19 9.87 -20.44
N THR A 275 23.62 10.23 -21.59
CA THR A 275 23.97 11.39 -22.44
C THR A 275 22.93 12.52 -22.40
N ASP A 276 21.80 12.29 -21.73
CA ASP A 276 20.58 13.10 -21.86
C ASP A 276 20.04 13.63 -20.53
N ALA A 277 20.84 13.63 -19.46
CA ALA A 277 20.40 14.18 -18.17
C ALA A 277 20.17 15.68 -18.27
N SER A 278 19.16 16.21 -17.60
CA SER A 278 18.97 17.66 -17.45
C SER A 278 19.74 18.20 -16.26
N SER A 279 19.75 17.44 -15.16
CA SER A 279 20.48 17.83 -13.94
C SER A 279 20.77 16.63 -13.04
N TYR A 280 21.62 16.87 -12.04
CA TYR A 280 21.86 15.99 -10.93
C TYR A 280 21.82 16.79 -9.62
N ALA A 281 21.13 16.27 -8.60
CA ALA A 281 21.16 16.78 -7.24
C ALA A 281 21.00 15.62 -6.26
N ASP A 282 21.88 15.56 -5.25
CA ASP A 282 21.74 14.68 -4.08
C ASP A 282 21.32 13.23 -4.36
N GLY A 283 22.00 12.58 -5.31
CA GLY A 283 21.74 11.19 -5.65
C GLY A 283 20.60 10.97 -6.63
N VAL A 284 19.98 12.04 -7.13
CA VAL A 284 18.92 12.00 -8.14
C VAL A 284 19.42 12.62 -9.44
N ILE A 285 19.25 11.91 -10.55
CA ILE A 285 19.39 12.45 -11.90
C ILE A 285 17.99 12.72 -12.43
N THR A 286 17.77 13.96 -12.87
CA THR A 286 16.52 14.38 -13.48
C THR A 286 16.70 14.49 -14.99
N PHE A 287 15.74 13.90 -15.71
CA PHE A 287 15.56 14.06 -17.15
C PHE A 287 14.28 14.87 -17.33
N PHE A 288 14.43 16.09 -17.81
CA PHE A 288 13.34 17.02 -17.96
C PHE A 288 13.38 17.63 -19.35
N ASN A 289 12.42 17.24 -20.18
CA ASN A 289 12.34 17.73 -21.55
C ASN A 289 11.07 18.55 -21.72
N LYS A 290 11.23 19.80 -22.12
CA LYS A 290 10.14 20.64 -22.63
C LYS A 290 9.89 20.21 -24.07
N GLY A 291 8.64 19.93 -24.43
CA GLY A 291 8.30 19.36 -25.72
C GLY A 291 8.17 20.41 -26.82
N ARG A 292 7.19 21.31 -26.68
CA ARG A 292 6.69 22.19 -27.75
C ARG A 292 6.93 23.69 -27.52
N GLY A 293 7.60 24.07 -26.42
CA GLY A 293 7.90 25.46 -26.08
C GLY A 293 8.29 25.64 -24.62
N ILE A 294 8.62 26.88 -24.21
CA ILE A 294 8.80 27.23 -22.81
C ILE A 294 7.42 27.17 -22.13
N ALA A 295 7.26 26.27 -21.16
CA ALA A 295 6.05 26.08 -20.36
C ALA A 295 4.82 25.46 -21.08
N ASP A 296 4.99 24.75 -22.20
CA ASP A 296 3.91 23.96 -22.84
C ASP A 296 3.77 22.59 -22.14
N CYS A 297 4.31 21.53 -22.74
CA CYS A 297 4.33 20.20 -22.15
C CYS A 297 5.70 19.74 -21.74
N ILE A 298 5.74 18.93 -20.68
CA ILE A 298 6.96 18.36 -20.15
C ILE A 298 6.88 16.84 -20.13
N SER A 299 8.02 16.20 -20.30
CA SER A 299 8.23 14.80 -19.93
C SER A 299 9.33 14.73 -18.91
N GLY A 300 9.12 13.92 -17.87
CA GLY A 300 10.02 13.73 -16.76
C GLY A 300 10.44 12.28 -16.61
N GLU A 301 11.69 12.07 -16.23
CA GLU A 301 12.17 10.81 -15.67
C GLU A 301 13.14 11.13 -14.54
N GLU A 302 13.10 10.34 -13.48
CA GLU A 302 14.07 10.43 -12.39
C GLU A 302 14.80 9.10 -12.25
N ARG A 303 16.08 9.19 -11.91
CA ARG A 303 16.88 8.02 -11.52
C ARG A 303 17.60 8.27 -10.21
N VAL A 304 17.50 7.33 -9.28
CA VAL A 304 18.07 7.41 -7.93
C VAL A 304 19.28 6.51 -7.80
N TRP A 305 20.31 7.01 -7.12
CA TRP A 305 21.53 6.27 -6.79
C TRP A 305 21.28 5.20 -5.72
N ASP A 306 21.48 3.94 -6.07
CA ASP A 306 21.32 2.78 -5.16
C ASP A 306 22.64 2.37 -4.46
N GLY A 307 23.73 3.10 -4.71
CA GLY A 307 25.08 2.77 -4.23
C GLY A 307 25.96 2.05 -5.25
N LYS A 308 25.39 1.66 -6.39
CA LYS A 308 26.07 0.98 -7.50
C LYS A 308 25.75 1.62 -8.85
N THR A 309 24.49 1.96 -9.09
CA THR A 309 24.00 2.58 -10.32
C THR A 309 22.86 3.55 -10.02
N PHE A 310 22.52 4.37 -11.01
CA PHE A 310 21.27 5.14 -11.01
C PHE A 310 20.16 4.27 -11.59
N VAL A 311 19.07 4.09 -10.84
CA VAL A 311 17.91 3.25 -11.19
C VAL A 311 16.69 4.14 -11.40
N GLN A 312 15.94 3.92 -12.48
CA GLN A 312 14.72 4.69 -12.77
C GLN A 312 13.72 4.58 -11.61
N SER A 313 13.37 5.72 -11.03
CA SER A 313 12.42 5.83 -9.92
C SER A 313 11.05 6.34 -10.35
N LEU A 314 11.01 7.14 -11.42
CA LEU A 314 9.81 7.78 -11.91
C LEU A 314 9.92 8.00 -13.42
N LYS A 315 8.81 7.86 -14.14
CA LYS A 315 8.69 8.32 -15.54
C LYS A 315 7.28 8.78 -15.83
N TYR A 316 7.15 10.00 -16.36
CA TYR A 316 5.86 10.63 -16.63
C TYR A 316 5.90 11.60 -17.82
N THR A 317 4.72 11.99 -18.27
CA THR A 317 4.51 13.18 -19.10
C THR A 317 3.42 14.03 -18.48
N THR A 318 3.24 15.26 -18.95
CA THR A 318 2.08 16.09 -18.59
C THR A 318 1.00 16.14 -19.67
N GLY A 319 1.09 15.18 -20.58
CA GLY A 319 0.13 14.96 -21.65
C GLY A 319 0.17 15.99 -22.75
N ASP A 320 -1.00 16.31 -23.28
CA ASP A 320 -1.23 17.27 -24.35
C ASP A 320 -1.26 18.72 -23.86
N CYS A 321 -1.40 18.92 -22.53
CA CYS A 321 -1.40 20.17 -21.76
C CYS A 321 -2.45 21.22 -22.12
N ARG A 322 -2.72 21.42 -23.42
CA ARG A 322 -3.75 22.27 -24.02
C ARG A 322 -3.86 23.65 -23.37
N GLU A 323 -2.71 24.26 -23.06
CA GLU A 323 -2.59 25.62 -22.50
C GLU A 323 -3.29 25.82 -21.14
N ILE A 324 -3.52 24.73 -20.40
CA ILE A 324 -4.19 24.79 -19.10
C ILE A 324 -3.27 25.37 -18.03
N ALA A 325 -2.10 24.79 -17.80
CA ALA A 325 -1.15 25.30 -16.80
C ALA A 325 0.29 25.26 -17.35
N PRO A 326 1.20 26.11 -16.85
CA PRO A 326 2.62 26.05 -17.19
C PRO A 326 3.21 24.67 -16.92
N GLY A 327 3.63 23.97 -17.99
CA GLY A 327 4.13 22.61 -17.88
C GLY A 327 3.05 21.53 -17.88
N GLY A 328 1.77 21.86 -18.06
CA GLY A 328 0.63 20.95 -18.14
C GLY A 328 -0.16 20.83 -16.84
N ALA A 329 -1.41 20.38 -16.97
CA ALA A 329 -2.39 20.29 -15.88
C ALA A 329 -2.17 19.09 -14.96
N TRP A 330 -1.70 17.97 -15.51
CA TRP A 330 -1.70 16.69 -14.83
C TRP A 330 -0.34 16.02 -14.93
N MET A 331 0.08 15.30 -13.89
CA MET A 331 1.19 14.36 -13.99
C MET A 331 0.65 12.98 -14.39
N LEU A 332 1.09 12.48 -15.55
CA LEU A 332 0.65 11.22 -16.13
C LEU A 332 1.81 10.19 -16.13
N PRO A 333 2.05 9.50 -14.99
CA PRO A 333 3.12 8.53 -14.88
C PRO A 333 2.83 7.25 -15.66
N THR A 334 3.90 6.68 -16.23
CA THR A 334 3.93 5.32 -16.78
C THR A 334 4.85 4.39 -15.99
N PHE A 335 5.60 4.94 -15.04
CA PHE A 335 6.42 4.18 -14.11
C PHE A 335 6.56 4.94 -12.79
N VAL A 336 6.33 4.25 -11.68
CA VAL A 336 6.51 4.72 -10.31
C VAL A 336 7.29 3.67 -9.52
N SER A 337 7.98 4.13 -8.47
CA SER A 337 8.72 3.30 -7.52
C SER A 337 8.61 3.90 -6.13
N GLN A 338 8.95 3.11 -5.12
CA GLN A 338 9.08 3.59 -3.75
C GLN A 338 10.55 3.77 -3.41
N VAL A 339 10.98 5.02 -3.24
CA VAL A 339 12.35 5.34 -2.89
C VAL A 339 12.49 5.39 -1.37
N ILE A 340 13.24 4.44 -0.81
CA ILE A 340 13.45 4.31 0.63
C ILE A 340 14.90 4.68 0.94
N PRO A 341 15.16 5.70 1.79
CA PRO A 341 16.50 6.01 2.23
C PRO A 341 17.16 4.80 2.91
N LYS A 342 18.41 4.49 2.55
CA LYS A 342 19.15 3.37 3.17
C LYS A 342 19.18 3.46 4.70
N GLN A 343 19.30 4.67 5.24
CA GLN A 343 19.29 4.91 6.68
C GLN A 343 17.98 4.45 7.33
N GLN A 344 16.83 4.71 6.69
CA GLN A 344 15.52 4.26 7.14
C GLN A 344 15.43 2.73 7.13
N LYS A 345 15.76 2.08 6.01
CA LYS A 345 15.73 0.61 5.91
C LYS A 345 16.68 -0.06 6.91
N ASP A 346 17.86 0.53 7.15
CA ASP A 346 18.81 0.03 8.14
C ASP A 346 18.28 0.20 9.58
N ALA A 347 17.58 1.31 9.88
CA ALA A 347 16.93 1.53 11.16
C ALA A 347 15.80 0.53 11.42
N ASP A 348 14.97 0.23 10.40
CA ASP A 348 13.91 -0.77 10.45
C ASP A 348 14.46 -2.17 10.71
N ASN A 349 15.52 -2.56 10.00
CA ASN A 349 16.20 -3.85 10.22
C ASN A 349 16.80 -3.95 11.63
N SER A 350 17.33 -2.85 12.15
CA SER A 350 17.86 -2.79 13.51
C SER A 350 16.74 -2.91 14.56
N ALA A 351 15.60 -2.25 14.33
CA ALA A 351 14.42 -2.32 15.19
C ALA A 351 13.81 -3.73 15.18
N LEU A 352 13.69 -4.36 14.01
CA LEU A 352 13.25 -5.74 13.86
C LEU A 352 14.10 -6.71 14.67
N LYS A 353 15.43 -6.55 14.62
CA LYS A 353 16.35 -7.36 15.42
C LYS A 353 16.15 -7.14 16.92
N ALA A 354 15.87 -5.92 17.35
CA ALA A 354 15.59 -5.61 18.76
C ALA A 354 14.27 -6.26 19.22
N LEU A 355 13.20 -6.13 18.44
CA LEU A 355 11.91 -6.76 18.71
C LEU A 355 12.03 -8.29 18.76
N TYR A 356 12.70 -8.90 17.78
CA TYR A 356 12.95 -10.34 17.75
C TYR A 356 13.64 -10.84 19.02
N ASN A 357 14.68 -10.12 19.49
CA ASN A 357 15.36 -10.47 20.73
C ASN A 357 14.47 -10.29 21.97
N ALA A 358 13.59 -9.28 21.99
CA ALA A 358 12.64 -9.08 23.07
C ALA A 358 11.59 -10.21 23.13
N VAL A 359 11.09 -10.66 21.97
CA VAL A 359 10.18 -11.81 21.85
C VAL A 359 10.87 -13.10 22.34
N LEU A 360 12.10 -13.37 21.90
CA LEU A 360 12.85 -14.55 22.38
C LEU A 360 13.10 -14.53 23.90
N LYS A 361 13.36 -13.35 24.46
CA LYS A 361 13.56 -13.19 25.90
C LYS A 361 12.27 -13.44 26.66
N GLU A 362 11.15 -12.89 26.21
CA GLU A 362 9.85 -13.14 26.82
C GLU A 362 9.43 -14.60 26.68
N GLN A 363 9.69 -15.24 25.53
CA GLN A 363 9.41 -16.66 25.31
C GLN A 363 10.07 -17.55 26.37
N GLN A 364 11.30 -17.21 26.79
CA GLN A 364 12.03 -17.96 27.81
C GLN A 364 11.46 -17.75 29.22
N ALA A 365 10.90 -16.57 29.49
CA ALA A 365 10.34 -16.22 30.80
C ALA A 365 8.87 -16.68 30.94
N ASN A 366 8.11 -16.59 29.85
CA ASN A 366 6.70 -16.88 29.75
C ASN A 366 6.43 -17.62 28.42
N PRO A 367 6.24 -18.95 28.45
CA PRO A 367 5.95 -19.74 27.25
C PRO A 367 4.69 -19.32 26.49
N GLU A 368 3.78 -18.61 27.17
CA GLU A 368 2.56 -18.06 26.59
C GLU A 368 2.74 -16.66 25.99
N LEU A 369 3.89 -16.01 26.16
CA LEU A 369 4.21 -14.66 25.65
C LEU A 369 3.24 -13.54 26.09
N ASP A 370 3.75 -12.63 26.92
CA ASP A 370 3.02 -11.42 27.32
C ASP A 370 3.43 -10.23 26.43
N LEU A 371 2.52 -9.81 25.54
CA LEU A 371 2.76 -8.73 24.58
C LEU A 371 3.07 -7.39 25.27
N ASN A 372 2.46 -7.12 26.43
CA ASN A 372 2.71 -5.87 27.16
C ASN A 372 4.16 -5.82 27.65
N LYS A 373 4.70 -6.93 28.18
CA LYS A 373 6.11 -7.00 28.61
C LYS A 373 7.09 -6.88 27.45
N ILE A 374 6.69 -7.24 26.24
CA ILE A 374 7.49 -7.00 25.04
C ILE A 374 7.49 -5.49 24.72
N ALA A 375 6.33 -4.85 24.67
CA ALA A 375 6.24 -3.41 24.38
C ALA A 375 6.85 -2.51 25.46
N GLU A 376 6.73 -2.86 26.74
CA GLU A 376 7.30 -2.14 27.88
C GLU A 376 8.85 -2.04 27.80
N GLN A 377 9.51 -2.90 27.01
CA GLN A 377 10.95 -2.79 26.75
C GLN A 377 11.30 -1.62 25.81
N PHE A 378 10.30 -1.04 25.14
CA PHE A 378 10.43 0.00 24.12
C PHE A 378 9.46 1.17 24.36
N PRO A 379 9.47 1.80 25.54
CA PRO A 379 8.48 2.81 25.88
C PRO A 379 8.51 3.98 24.90
N LEU A 380 7.33 4.45 24.49
CA LEU A 380 7.22 5.75 23.82
C LEU A 380 7.78 6.83 24.77
N SER A 381 8.73 7.62 24.26
CA SER A 381 9.48 8.60 25.04
C SER A 381 9.49 9.96 24.34
N GLY A 382 10.11 10.98 24.92
CA GLY A 382 10.14 12.34 24.36
C GLY A 382 8.98 13.20 24.86
N HIS A 383 8.68 14.28 24.13
CA HIS A 383 7.57 15.18 24.47
C HIS A 383 6.27 14.62 23.88
N VAL A 384 5.44 14.03 24.72
CA VAL A 384 4.18 13.41 24.34
C VAL A 384 3.04 14.08 25.07
N SER A 385 2.02 14.53 24.34
CA SER A 385 0.80 15.09 24.94
C SER A 385 -0.41 14.31 24.45
N HIS A 386 -1.24 13.86 25.39
CA HIS A 386 -2.48 13.15 25.09
C HIS A 386 -3.66 14.05 25.44
N PHE A 387 -4.66 14.10 24.58
CA PHE A 387 -5.90 14.83 24.82
C PHE A 387 -7.07 14.16 24.10
N THR A 388 -8.28 14.41 24.59
CA THR A 388 -9.51 13.86 24.00
C THR A 388 -10.44 15.02 23.73
N LEU A 389 -11.01 15.05 22.52
CA LEU A 389 -11.98 16.07 22.11
C LEU A 389 -13.33 15.44 21.88
N ALA A 390 -14.39 16.22 22.09
CA ALA A 390 -15.74 15.81 21.79
C ALA A 390 -16.07 16.16 20.33
N TYR A 391 -16.67 15.20 19.63
CA TYR A 391 -17.14 15.32 18.26
C TYR A 391 -18.66 15.13 18.24
N ALA A 392 -19.34 15.89 17.38
CA ALA A 392 -20.77 15.76 17.11
C ALA A 392 -20.99 15.94 15.60
N ASP A 393 -21.64 14.97 14.96
CA ASP A 393 -21.81 14.92 13.49
C ASP A 393 -20.47 15.20 12.77
N ASP A 394 -19.45 14.45 13.17
CA ASP A 394 -18.06 14.48 12.65
C ASP A 394 -17.35 15.85 12.74
N SER A 395 -17.92 16.77 13.52
CA SER A 395 -17.39 18.11 13.75
C SER A 395 -16.92 18.33 15.19
N LEU A 396 -15.84 19.10 15.33
CA LEU A 396 -15.30 19.53 16.63
C LEU A 396 -16.30 20.37 17.43
N VAL A 397 -16.63 19.92 18.63
CA VAL A 397 -17.58 20.62 19.53
C VAL A 397 -16.96 21.87 20.18
N SER A 398 -15.62 21.92 20.32
CA SER A 398 -14.91 23.04 20.95
C SER A 398 -13.54 23.25 20.35
N THR A 399 -13.19 24.53 20.12
CA THR A 399 -11.88 24.98 19.64
C THR A 399 -10.97 25.49 20.76
N THR A 400 -11.36 25.27 22.03
CA THR A 400 -10.53 25.66 23.18
C THR A 400 -9.35 24.72 23.33
N LYS A 401 -8.14 25.28 23.46
CA LYS A 401 -6.91 24.50 23.66
C LYS A 401 -7.02 23.59 24.90
N PRO A 402 -6.86 22.27 24.76
CA PRO A 402 -7.21 21.32 25.84
C PRO A 402 -6.12 21.17 26.92
N SER A 403 -4.87 21.52 26.61
CA SER A 403 -3.75 21.43 27.56
C SER A 403 -2.74 22.57 27.35
N ALA A 404 -2.06 22.97 28.43
CA ALA A 404 -0.94 23.91 28.37
C ALA A 404 0.34 23.30 27.76
N ASP A 405 0.43 21.96 27.71
CA ASP A 405 1.55 21.23 27.09
C ASP A 405 1.51 21.28 25.56
N ILE A 406 0.41 21.77 24.98
CA ILE A 406 0.24 22.04 23.56
C ILE A 406 0.58 23.51 23.33
N SER A 407 1.54 23.78 22.44
CA SER A 407 1.90 25.15 22.08
C SER A 407 0.75 25.83 21.32
N ASP A 408 0.76 27.17 21.31
CA ASP A 408 -0.25 27.91 20.54
C ASP A 408 -0.11 27.63 19.04
N ASP A 409 1.11 27.45 18.55
CA ASP A 409 1.42 27.07 17.18
C ASP A 409 0.79 25.73 16.79
N GLU A 410 1.06 24.66 17.55
CA GLU A 410 0.50 23.33 17.28
C GLU A 410 -1.03 23.32 17.37
N TRP A 411 -1.59 24.11 18.29
CA TRP A 411 -3.05 24.21 18.38
C TRP A 411 -3.65 24.98 17.21
N GLN A 412 -3.00 26.04 16.73
CA GLN A 412 -3.44 26.71 15.50
C GLN A 412 -3.34 25.79 14.30
N ALA A 413 -2.28 24.99 14.20
CA ALA A 413 -2.15 24.04 13.12
C ALA A 413 -3.24 22.97 13.15
N PHE A 414 -3.56 22.43 14.33
CA PHE A 414 -4.67 21.49 14.50
C PHE A 414 -6.00 22.09 14.02
N LEU A 415 -6.27 23.36 14.33
CA LEU A 415 -7.51 24.04 13.91
C LEU A 415 -7.57 24.38 12.42
N GLN A 416 -6.42 24.49 11.75
CA GLN A 416 -6.33 24.77 10.31
C GLN A 416 -6.30 23.50 9.45
N SER A 417 -6.10 22.34 10.08
CA SER A 417 -6.03 21.05 9.40
C SER A 417 -7.43 20.49 9.17
N ASP A 418 -7.61 19.77 8.07
CA ASP A 418 -8.83 19.03 7.80
C ASP A 418 -8.82 17.70 8.56
N ILE A 419 -9.29 17.74 9.81
CA ILE A 419 -9.33 16.59 10.71
C ILE A 419 -10.79 16.22 10.95
N SER A 420 -11.31 15.31 10.11
CA SER A 420 -12.58 14.63 10.34
C SER A 420 -12.34 13.28 11.02
N ALA A 421 -13.18 12.89 11.98
CA ALA A 421 -13.04 11.55 12.58
C ALA A 421 -14.38 11.04 13.10
N ASP A 422 -14.78 9.88 12.60
CA ASP A 422 -16.02 9.20 12.97
C ASP A 422 -15.89 8.66 14.39
N SER A 423 -16.88 8.91 15.24
CA SER A 423 -16.87 8.39 16.61
C SER A 423 -18.27 8.00 17.10
N GLU A 424 -18.48 6.71 17.36
CA GLU A 424 -19.75 6.19 17.90
C GLU A 424 -20.02 6.72 19.32
N ASN A 425 -18.96 7.04 20.07
CA ASN A 425 -19.07 7.54 21.45
C ASN A 425 -18.95 9.07 21.55
N GLY A 426 -18.86 9.78 20.42
CA GLY A 426 -18.73 11.24 20.34
C GLY A 426 -17.41 11.78 20.90
N LYS A 427 -16.37 10.94 20.99
CA LYS A 427 -15.03 11.32 21.47
C LYS A 427 -13.93 10.72 20.59
N VAL A 428 -12.93 11.55 20.30
CA VAL A 428 -11.74 11.15 19.55
C VAL A 428 -10.52 11.46 20.40
N SER A 429 -9.58 10.52 20.47
CA SER A 429 -8.35 10.68 21.24
C SER A 429 -7.20 11.05 20.32
N PHE A 430 -6.36 11.96 20.79
CA PHE A 430 -5.25 12.49 20.03
C PHE A 430 -3.96 12.40 20.84
N THR A 431 -2.86 12.13 20.14
CA THR A 431 -1.51 12.14 20.72
C THR A 431 -0.59 12.99 19.86
N LEU A 432 0.01 14.03 20.46
CA LEU A 432 1.08 14.80 19.83
C LEU A 432 2.44 14.22 20.21
N VAL A 433 3.22 13.78 19.24
CA VAL A 433 4.56 13.21 19.41
C VAL A 433 5.37 13.32 18.12
N ASP A 434 6.67 13.53 18.23
CA ASP A 434 7.59 13.48 17.09
C ASP A 434 7.75 12.03 16.60
N LEU A 435 7.16 11.72 15.43
CA LEU A 435 7.10 10.37 14.86
C LEU A 435 8.26 10.10 13.89
N ASP A 436 8.75 11.11 13.18
CA ASP A 436 9.78 10.97 12.15
C ASP A 436 11.18 11.49 12.58
N GLY A 437 11.28 12.13 13.73
CA GLY A 437 12.51 12.65 14.32
C GLY A 437 12.93 14.01 13.78
N ASP A 438 12.05 14.76 13.11
CA ASP A 438 12.34 16.10 12.58
C ASP A 438 12.37 17.20 13.66
N GLY A 439 11.96 16.87 14.88
CA GLY A 439 11.91 17.77 16.05
C GLY A 439 10.60 18.54 16.19
N ARG A 440 9.65 18.37 15.27
CA ARG A 440 8.27 18.81 15.38
C ARG A 440 7.40 17.62 15.79
N ARG A 441 6.30 17.90 16.50
CA ARG A 441 5.38 16.84 16.92
C ARG A 441 4.32 16.65 15.85
N ASP A 442 4.17 15.40 15.43
CA ASP A 442 3.12 14.92 14.57
C ASP A 442 1.88 14.52 15.39
N LEU A 443 0.78 14.23 14.70
CA LEU A 443 -0.49 13.91 15.32
C LEU A 443 -0.86 12.43 15.08
N ILE A 444 -1.15 11.71 16.15
CA ILE A 444 -1.83 10.41 16.11
C ILE A 444 -3.31 10.65 16.46
N ILE A 445 -4.21 10.01 15.73
CA ILE A 445 -5.66 10.04 15.93
C ILE A 445 -6.11 8.63 16.24
N ASP A 446 -6.79 8.43 17.37
CA ASP A 446 -7.41 7.17 17.75
C ASP A 446 -8.93 7.38 17.88
N SER A 447 -9.68 6.71 17.01
CA SER A 447 -11.14 6.80 17.00
C SER A 447 -11.82 5.43 17.08
N TYR A 448 -12.94 5.38 17.80
CA TYR A 448 -13.80 4.21 17.92
C TYR A 448 -15.06 4.42 17.09
N VAL A 449 -15.16 3.68 15.99
CA VAL A 449 -16.25 3.77 15.01
C VAL A 449 -17.33 2.73 15.30
N GLY A 450 -16.96 1.63 15.94
CA GLY A 450 -17.90 0.64 16.46
C GLY A 450 -18.44 -0.33 15.43
N GLY A 451 -19.77 -0.43 15.31
CA GLY A 451 -20.43 -1.46 14.50
C GLY A 451 -20.37 -2.86 15.11
N THR A 452 -20.79 -3.87 14.34
CA THR A 452 -20.88 -5.26 14.83
C THR A 452 -19.53 -5.90 15.11
N GLY A 453 -18.45 -5.39 14.48
CA GLY A 453 -17.06 -5.76 14.73
C GLY A 453 -16.40 -5.04 15.91
N LEU A 454 -16.99 -3.94 16.42
CA LEU A 454 -16.35 -3.05 17.39
C LEU A 454 -15.02 -2.48 16.87
N PHE A 455 -15.06 -1.83 15.70
CA PHE A 455 -13.88 -1.29 15.04
C PHE A 455 -13.35 -0.03 15.73
N SER A 456 -12.03 0.03 15.84
CA SER A 456 -11.29 1.26 16.12
C SER A 456 -10.27 1.49 15.00
N TYR A 457 -9.97 2.75 14.72
CA TYR A 457 -8.99 3.13 13.72
C TYR A 457 -7.97 4.08 14.32
N THR A 458 -6.73 3.93 13.86
CA THR A 458 -5.61 4.77 14.26
C THR A 458 -5.00 5.43 13.02
N GLY A 459 -5.07 6.74 12.93
CA GLY A 459 -4.49 7.57 11.86
C GLY A 459 -3.25 8.33 12.32
N VAL A 460 -2.39 8.72 11.37
CA VAL A 460 -1.23 9.58 11.60
C VAL A 460 -1.15 10.71 10.59
N LEU A 461 -1.01 11.94 11.09
CA LEU A 461 -0.82 13.14 10.28
C LEU A 461 0.53 13.77 10.60
N LYS A 462 1.28 14.11 9.55
CA LYS A 462 2.59 14.74 9.65
C LYS A 462 2.45 16.24 9.85
N ARG A 463 3.24 16.81 10.75
CA ARG A 463 3.30 18.25 10.96
C ARG A 463 4.03 18.93 9.79
N ASN A 464 3.30 19.80 9.09
CA ASN A 464 3.85 20.76 8.14
C ASN A 464 4.07 22.12 8.82
N ASP A 465 4.11 23.23 8.07
CA ASP A 465 4.39 24.55 8.65
C ASP A 465 3.19 25.10 9.42
N ASP A 466 1.97 25.02 8.85
CA ASP A 466 0.75 25.56 9.48
C ASP A 466 -0.39 24.51 9.62
N THR A 467 -0.17 23.27 9.19
CA THR A 467 -1.16 22.18 9.20
C THR A 467 -0.56 20.84 9.64
N PHE A 468 -1.43 19.85 9.82
CA PHE A 468 -1.15 18.42 9.95
C PHE A 468 -1.78 17.71 8.76
N ASP A 469 -0.95 17.06 7.95
CA ASP A 469 -1.39 16.51 6.66
C ASP A 469 -1.06 15.02 6.54
N THR A 470 -1.87 14.31 5.77
CA THR A 470 -1.62 12.89 5.46
C THR A 470 -0.36 12.75 4.59
N VAL A 471 0.52 11.80 4.93
CA VAL A 471 1.68 11.48 4.07
C VAL A 471 1.32 10.26 3.24
N ASN A 472 1.18 10.48 1.94
CA ASN A 472 0.52 9.58 0.99
C ASN A 472 -0.98 9.45 1.30
N SER A 473 -1.74 10.51 0.99
CA SER A 473 -2.94 10.20 0.22
C SER A 473 -2.37 9.52 -1.03
N ASP A 474 -2.58 8.22 -1.17
CA ASP A 474 -2.93 7.87 -2.53
C ASP A 474 -4.13 8.80 -2.80
N ASP A 475 -4.03 9.69 -3.78
CA ASP A 475 -5.21 10.30 -4.42
C ASP A 475 -6.08 9.21 -5.08
N SER A 476 -5.97 7.97 -4.59
CA SER A 476 -6.72 6.79 -4.92
C SER A 476 -8.16 7.00 -4.67
N GLY A 477 -8.57 8.02 -3.88
CA GLY A 477 -9.92 8.59 -3.78
C GLY A 477 -10.97 7.53 -3.98
N ASN A 478 -10.71 6.36 -3.41
CA ASN A 478 -11.43 5.18 -3.73
C ASN A 478 -12.67 5.39 -2.85
N GLY A 479 -13.63 6.25 -3.23
CA GLY A 479 -15.08 6.36 -2.94
C GLY A 479 -15.85 5.10 -2.53
N ASP A 480 -15.18 4.02 -2.15
CA ASP A 480 -15.13 3.68 -0.73
C ASP A 480 -14.64 4.91 0.10
N ASP A 481 -15.48 5.94 0.23
CA ASP A 481 -15.46 6.90 1.36
C ASP A 481 -15.73 6.13 2.69
N PHE A 482 -15.10 4.98 2.88
CA PHE A 482 -14.39 4.67 4.10
C PHE A 482 -13.09 5.47 4.08
N ASP A 483 -13.21 6.80 4.25
CA ASP A 483 -12.30 7.45 5.18
C ASP A 483 -12.42 6.59 6.44
N GLU A 484 -11.36 5.86 6.81
CA GLU A 484 -11.37 4.73 7.75
C GLU A 484 -11.66 5.23 9.19
N GLY A 485 -12.75 5.95 9.40
CA GLY A 485 -13.07 6.76 10.56
C GLY A 485 -12.06 7.85 10.94
N VAL A 486 -10.88 7.94 10.29
CA VAL A 486 -9.81 8.90 10.61
C VAL A 486 -8.89 9.15 9.39
N PRO A 487 -8.40 10.39 9.20
CA PRO A 487 -7.45 10.70 8.14
C PRO A 487 -6.09 10.10 8.43
N GLY A 488 -5.39 9.69 7.36
CA GLY A 488 -4.06 9.09 7.46
C GLY A 488 -4.06 7.74 8.18
N ALA A 489 -5.15 6.98 8.05
CA ALA A 489 -5.33 5.68 8.69
C ALA A 489 -4.10 4.77 8.49
N LEU A 490 -3.50 4.34 9.61
CA LEU A 490 -2.32 3.50 9.66
C LEU A 490 -2.66 2.04 9.95
N TYR A 491 -3.67 1.79 10.79
CA TYR A 491 -4.20 0.46 11.05
C TYR A 491 -5.57 0.56 11.72
N SER A 492 -6.32 -0.55 11.65
CA SER A 492 -7.57 -0.75 12.39
C SER A 492 -7.43 -1.88 13.40
N LEU A 493 -8.38 -1.94 14.33
CA LEU A 493 -8.58 -3.00 15.31
C LEU A 493 -10.00 -3.53 15.25
N ASN A 494 -10.21 -4.82 14.95
CA ASN A 494 -11.52 -5.46 15.00
C ASN A 494 -11.73 -6.20 16.33
N GLY A 495 -12.48 -5.58 17.25
CA GLY A 495 -12.68 -6.10 18.60
C GLY A 495 -13.45 -7.42 18.69
N ARG A 496 -14.18 -7.84 17.64
CA ARG A 496 -14.91 -9.12 17.61
C ARG A 496 -14.52 -10.07 16.49
N GLY A 497 -13.87 -9.59 15.44
CA GLY A 497 -13.55 -10.38 14.23
C GLY A 497 -12.07 -10.62 14.00
N ALA A 498 -11.19 -10.19 14.92
CA ALA A 498 -9.76 -10.48 14.83
C ALA A 498 -9.08 -10.58 16.20
N ASN A 499 -7.88 -11.17 16.22
CA ASN A 499 -7.02 -11.15 17.40
C ASN A 499 -5.97 -10.06 17.24
N GLN A 500 -6.35 -8.84 17.59
CA GLN A 500 -5.50 -7.69 17.37
C GLN A 500 -5.23 -6.88 18.62
N TRP A 501 -4.09 -6.22 18.61
CA TRP A 501 -3.61 -5.38 19.69
C TRP A 501 -2.53 -4.43 19.15
N SER A 502 -2.40 -3.25 19.75
CA SER A 502 -1.35 -2.32 19.36
C SER A 502 -0.73 -1.60 20.55
N HIS A 503 0.50 -1.14 20.35
CA HIS A 503 1.17 -0.23 21.27
C HIS A 503 2.14 0.67 20.52
N TRP A 504 2.17 1.96 20.87
CA TRP A 504 3.19 2.88 20.36
C TRP A 504 4.52 2.64 21.07
N VAL A 505 5.57 2.38 20.30
CA VAL A 505 6.90 2.04 20.82
C VAL A 505 7.97 2.91 20.18
N ARG A 506 9.06 3.18 20.92
CA ARG A 506 10.27 3.76 20.34
C ARG A 506 11.43 2.79 20.42
N ILE A 507 11.94 2.37 19.26
CA ILE A 507 13.03 1.40 19.13
C ILE A 507 14.19 2.08 18.41
N ASN A 508 15.34 2.16 19.10
CA ASN A 508 16.56 2.79 18.56
C ASN A 508 16.35 4.22 18.04
N GLY A 509 15.45 4.98 18.66
CA GLY A 509 15.13 6.37 18.30
C GLY A 509 13.95 6.54 17.33
N GLN A 510 13.58 5.49 16.58
CA GLN A 510 12.43 5.54 15.68
C GLN A 510 11.13 5.14 16.40
N VAL A 511 10.04 5.87 16.15
CA VAL A 511 8.70 5.51 16.61
C VAL A 511 8.04 4.53 15.63
N TYR A 512 7.38 3.52 16.18
CA TYR A 512 6.54 2.57 15.44
C TYR A 512 5.23 2.34 16.19
N ALA A 513 4.16 2.04 15.46
CA ALA A 513 3.06 1.27 16.03
C ALA A 513 3.47 -0.22 15.99
N LEU A 514 3.69 -0.80 17.17
CA LEU A 514 3.83 -2.23 17.33
C LEU A 514 2.44 -2.84 17.24
N TRP A 515 2.10 -3.38 16.07
CA TRP A 515 0.78 -3.91 15.78
C TRP A 515 0.82 -5.43 15.74
N TYR A 516 -0.07 -6.06 16.49
CA TYR A 516 -0.21 -7.50 16.60
C TYR A 516 -1.45 -7.93 15.83
N ASN A 517 -1.29 -8.94 14.98
CA ASN A 517 -2.40 -9.65 14.35
C ASN A 517 -2.18 -11.16 14.46
N GLY A 518 -3.11 -11.84 15.12
CA GLY A 518 -3.02 -13.26 15.48
C GLY A 518 -4.10 -14.13 14.83
N GLN A 519 -3.71 -15.36 14.52
CA GLN A 519 -4.58 -16.46 14.10
C GLN A 519 -4.24 -17.69 14.96
N PHE A 520 -5.10 -18.70 14.95
CA PHE A 520 -4.84 -19.93 15.70
C PHE A 520 -3.50 -20.55 15.26
N GLY A 521 -2.57 -20.69 16.21
CA GLY A 521 -1.24 -21.23 15.98
C GLY A 521 -0.20 -20.27 15.40
N GLU A 522 -0.54 -19.01 15.11
CA GLU A 522 0.41 -18.01 14.61
C GLU A 522 0.09 -16.58 15.05
N ASP A 523 1.10 -15.88 15.56
CA ASP A 523 1.03 -14.44 15.81
C ASP A 523 2.03 -13.70 14.91
N ASN A 524 1.62 -12.55 14.38
CA ASN A 524 2.51 -11.62 13.70
C ASN A 524 2.58 -10.29 14.47
N LEU A 525 3.79 -9.86 14.83
CA LEU A 525 4.09 -8.58 15.46
C LEU A 525 4.79 -7.68 14.45
N TYR A 526 4.06 -6.72 13.89
CA TYR A 526 4.50 -5.77 12.88
C TYR A 526 5.04 -4.49 13.52
N LEU A 527 6.09 -3.91 12.91
CA LEU A 527 6.59 -2.57 13.22
C LEU A 527 6.12 -1.60 12.15
N LEU A 528 4.94 -1.02 12.34
CA LEU A 528 4.37 -0.05 11.42
C LEU A 528 5.06 1.30 11.64
N ARG A 529 5.91 1.69 10.70
CA ARG A 529 6.58 2.99 10.70
C ARG A 529 5.59 4.05 10.19
N PRO A 530 5.33 5.14 10.94
CA PRO A 530 4.54 6.27 10.45
C PRO A 530 5.11 6.83 9.14
N PHE A 531 4.22 7.24 8.23
CA PHE A 531 4.57 7.90 6.96
C PHE A 531 5.42 7.04 6.00
N SER A 532 5.51 5.73 6.26
CA SER A 532 6.23 4.82 5.38
C SER A 532 5.40 4.54 4.12
N PRO A 533 5.94 4.77 2.91
CA PRO A 533 5.25 4.41 1.67
C PRO A 533 5.33 2.91 1.38
N SER A 534 6.18 2.15 2.10
CA SER A 534 6.42 0.73 1.80
C SER A 534 5.19 -0.15 2.07
N SER A 535 4.84 -0.98 1.08
CA SER A 535 3.83 -2.03 1.24
C SER A 535 4.31 -3.23 2.08
N SER A 536 5.59 -3.24 2.47
CA SER A 536 6.20 -4.27 3.31
C SER A 536 6.68 -3.68 4.63
N THR A 537 6.41 -4.39 5.72
CA THR A 537 6.76 -3.95 7.06
C THR A 537 7.60 -5.03 7.79
N PRO A 538 8.55 -4.63 8.65
CA PRO A 538 9.27 -5.58 9.49
C PRO A 538 8.32 -6.28 10.47
N ALA A 539 8.38 -7.61 10.54
CA ALA A 539 7.53 -8.42 11.40
C ALA A 539 8.29 -9.55 12.09
N VAL A 540 7.90 -9.85 13.33
CA VAL A 540 8.25 -11.07 14.05
C VAL A 540 7.06 -12.01 14.02
N THR A 541 7.28 -13.24 13.56
CA THR A 541 6.24 -14.28 13.51
C THR A 541 6.51 -15.33 14.56
N VAL A 542 5.51 -15.65 15.35
CA VAL A 542 5.56 -16.68 16.39
C VAL A 542 4.60 -17.79 16.04
N ARG A 543 5.08 -19.04 16.00
CA ARG A 543 4.23 -20.22 15.84
C ARG A 543 4.01 -20.91 17.18
N TYR A 544 2.78 -21.36 17.43
CA TYR A 544 2.39 -22.00 18.68
C TYR A 544 1.95 -23.45 18.48
N ARG A 545 2.06 -24.22 19.56
CA ARG A 545 1.26 -25.42 19.78
C ARG A 545 0.51 -25.32 21.09
N TYR A 546 -0.58 -26.05 21.18
CA TYR A 546 -1.53 -26.03 22.29
C TYR A 546 -1.62 -27.42 22.90
N THR A 547 -1.59 -27.49 24.23
CA THR A 547 -1.88 -28.73 24.97
C THR A 547 -3.38 -28.75 25.29
N LEU A 548 -4.20 -29.11 24.31
CA LEU A 548 -5.66 -29.14 24.43
C LEU A 548 -6.10 -30.37 25.24
N SER A 549 -6.16 -30.25 26.56
CA SER A 549 -6.45 -31.36 27.47
C SER A 549 -7.81 -31.27 28.14
N ASP A 550 -8.40 -30.08 28.20
CA ASP A 550 -9.66 -29.82 28.88
C ASP A 550 -10.80 -29.83 27.88
N ILE A 551 -11.81 -30.65 28.14
CA ILE A 551 -13.03 -30.79 27.34
C ILE A 551 -14.21 -30.62 28.30
N SER A 552 -15.09 -29.68 28.01
CA SER A 552 -16.23 -29.33 28.87
C SER A 552 -17.47 -28.99 28.05
N SER A 553 -18.64 -29.00 28.71
CA SER A 553 -19.89 -28.56 28.09
C SER A 553 -19.87 -27.04 27.90
N PRO A 554 -20.38 -26.51 26.77
CA PRO A 554 -20.61 -25.07 26.58
C PRO A 554 -21.52 -24.49 27.67
N GLU A 555 -22.54 -25.26 28.09
CA GLU A 555 -23.35 -24.92 29.25
C GLU A 555 -22.62 -25.30 30.54
N LYS A 556 -22.37 -24.29 31.38
CA LYS A 556 -21.68 -24.44 32.66
C LYS A 556 -22.39 -25.48 33.55
N ASP A 557 -21.59 -26.35 34.15
CA ASP A 557 -22.02 -27.41 35.08
C ASP A 557 -22.97 -28.48 34.46
N GLN A 558 -23.05 -28.56 33.13
CA GLN A 558 -23.78 -29.60 32.40
C GLN A 558 -22.85 -30.73 31.91
N PRO A 559 -23.37 -31.95 31.72
CA PRO A 559 -22.62 -33.03 31.08
C PRO A 559 -22.37 -32.74 29.59
N LEU A 560 -21.31 -33.34 29.05
CA LEU A 560 -21.04 -33.30 27.61
C LEU A 560 -22.23 -33.89 26.84
N THR A 561 -22.60 -33.22 25.75
CA THR A 561 -23.63 -33.68 24.82
C THR A 561 -23.04 -33.69 23.41
N PRO A 562 -22.84 -34.86 22.80
CA PRO A 562 -23.00 -36.22 23.36
C PRO A 562 -22.04 -36.54 24.53
N ALA A 563 -22.39 -37.54 25.35
CA ALA A 563 -21.48 -38.02 26.38
C ALA A 563 -20.33 -38.82 25.75
N LEU A 564 -19.09 -38.58 26.21
CA LEU A 564 -17.90 -39.30 25.75
C LEU A 564 -17.50 -40.42 26.73
N SER A 565 -17.27 -41.63 26.23
CA SER A 565 -16.53 -42.66 26.96
C SER A 565 -15.03 -42.32 27.03
N ASP A 566 -14.29 -42.99 27.93
CA ASP A 566 -12.84 -42.78 28.08
C ASP A 566 -12.07 -43.02 26.76
N ARG A 567 -12.52 -43.99 25.96
CA ARG A 567 -11.94 -44.30 24.65
C ARG A 567 -12.21 -43.17 23.66
N GLU A 568 -13.47 -42.74 23.53
CA GLU A 568 -13.86 -41.67 22.59
C GLU A 568 -13.19 -40.34 22.97
N LYS A 569 -13.07 -40.04 24.27
CA LYS A 569 -12.31 -38.89 24.76
C LYS A 569 -10.83 -38.98 24.36
N SER A 570 -10.21 -40.14 24.52
CA SER A 570 -8.82 -40.35 24.10
C SER A 570 -8.63 -40.22 22.59
N ASP A 571 -9.58 -40.72 21.79
CA ASP A 571 -9.53 -40.62 20.33
C ASP A 571 -9.71 -39.16 19.87
N LEU A 572 -10.62 -38.41 20.51
CA LEU A 572 -10.81 -36.98 20.26
C LEU A 572 -9.54 -36.17 20.58
N LEU A 573 -8.92 -36.38 21.74
CA LEU A 573 -7.67 -35.71 22.11
C LEU A 573 -6.53 -36.01 21.11
N LYS A 574 -6.51 -37.22 20.55
CA LYS A 574 -5.56 -37.57 19.49
C LYS A 574 -5.84 -36.84 18.19
N SER A 575 -7.11 -36.71 17.78
CA SER A 575 -7.50 -35.89 16.63
C SER A 575 -7.09 -34.42 16.82
N LEU A 576 -7.28 -33.86 18.02
CA LEU A 576 -6.86 -32.50 18.37
C LEU A 576 -5.34 -32.29 18.34
N GLU A 577 -4.54 -33.31 18.68
CA GLU A 577 -3.08 -33.21 18.53
C GLU A 577 -2.66 -33.26 17.05
N VAL A 578 -3.30 -34.11 16.25
CA VAL A 578 -3.00 -34.27 14.82
C VAL A 578 -3.34 -32.99 14.03
N MET A 579 -4.49 -32.36 14.34
CA MET A 579 -4.98 -31.18 13.61
C MET A 579 -3.99 -30.01 13.64
N GLN A 580 -3.21 -29.87 14.72
CA GLN A 580 -2.27 -28.76 14.89
C GLN A 580 -1.10 -28.79 13.90
N SER A 581 -0.96 -29.86 13.11
CA SER A 581 0.01 -29.96 12.01
C SER A 581 -0.62 -29.75 10.63
N SER A 582 -1.93 -29.47 10.56
CA SER A 582 -2.71 -29.31 9.32
C SER A 582 -3.87 -28.34 9.54
N LEU A 583 -3.55 -27.14 10.01
CA LEU A 583 -4.53 -26.06 10.18
C LEU A 583 -5.02 -25.56 8.81
N LEU A 584 -6.28 -25.14 8.72
CA LEU A 584 -6.85 -24.67 7.45
C LEU A 584 -6.07 -23.49 6.86
N LYS A 585 -5.63 -22.57 7.72
CA LYS A 585 -4.81 -21.40 7.32
C LYS A 585 -3.48 -21.75 6.65
N ASP A 586 -2.94 -22.94 6.91
CA ASP A 586 -1.66 -23.39 6.36
C ASP A 586 -1.84 -24.27 5.11
N LYS A 587 -3.08 -24.58 4.71
CA LYS A 587 -3.38 -25.39 3.52
C LYS A 587 -3.45 -24.53 2.25
N PRO A 588 -2.91 -25.01 1.12
CA PRO A 588 -3.14 -24.37 -0.18
C PRO A 588 -4.62 -24.43 -0.56
N GLN A 589 -5.14 -23.37 -1.16
CA GLN A 589 -6.52 -23.31 -1.69
C GLN A 589 -6.85 -24.40 -2.72
N SER A 590 -5.84 -25.04 -3.32
CA SER A 590 -5.98 -26.04 -4.38
C SER A 590 -5.81 -27.49 -3.95
N ASP A 591 -5.56 -27.77 -2.67
CA ASP A 591 -5.33 -29.16 -2.24
C ASP A 591 -6.64 -29.95 -2.25
N SER A 592 -6.67 -31.05 -3.00
CA SER A 592 -7.75 -32.04 -2.95
C SER A 592 -7.67 -32.75 -1.60
N ASP A 593 -8.44 -32.29 -0.63
CA ASP A 593 -8.46 -32.91 0.70
C ASP A 593 -8.92 -34.37 0.59
N SER A 594 -8.33 -35.24 1.42
CA SER A 594 -8.94 -36.54 1.71
C SER A 594 -10.19 -36.32 2.56
N PRO A 595 -11.25 -37.12 2.42
CA PRO A 595 -12.46 -36.91 3.20
C PRO A 595 -12.14 -37.06 4.70
N ILE A 596 -12.69 -36.15 5.52
CA ILE A 596 -12.46 -36.07 6.96
C ILE A 596 -12.92 -37.37 7.63
N CYS A 597 -14.08 -37.86 7.21
CA CYS A 597 -14.64 -39.14 7.58
C CYS A 597 -14.65 -40.12 6.39
N PRO A 598 -14.51 -41.44 6.61
CA PRO A 598 -14.64 -42.41 5.54
C PRO A 598 -16.00 -42.35 4.85
N ILE A 599 -16.00 -42.19 3.52
CA ILE A 599 -17.23 -42.16 2.71
C ILE A 599 -17.77 -43.59 2.57
N PRO A 600 -19.03 -43.86 2.96
CA PRO A 600 -19.66 -45.16 2.78
C PRO A 600 -19.71 -45.62 1.31
N PRO A 601 -19.55 -46.92 1.03
CA PRO A 601 -19.71 -47.44 -0.33
C PRO A 601 -21.13 -47.18 -0.86
N GLY A 602 -21.24 -46.53 -2.02
CA GLY A 602 -22.52 -46.23 -2.68
C GLY A 602 -23.11 -44.85 -2.37
N THR A 603 -22.40 -44.01 -1.60
CA THR A 603 -22.72 -42.57 -1.46
C THR A 603 -22.69 -41.88 -2.81
N SER A 604 -23.67 -41.01 -3.07
CA SER A 604 -23.73 -40.22 -4.31
C SER A 604 -22.57 -39.20 -4.36
N ALA A 605 -22.29 -38.64 -5.54
CA ALA A 605 -21.27 -37.59 -5.64
C ALA A 605 -21.66 -36.36 -4.81
N ASP A 606 -22.93 -35.94 -4.88
CA ASP A 606 -23.44 -34.79 -4.14
C ASP A 606 -23.37 -35.01 -2.61
N ASP A 607 -23.67 -36.24 -2.14
CA ASP A 607 -23.58 -36.56 -0.71
C ASP A 607 -22.13 -36.76 -0.23
N ALA A 608 -21.20 -37.05 -1.14
CA ALA A 608 -19.79 -37.22 -0.81
C ALA A 608 -19.15 -35.90 -0.39
N ASP A 609 -19.62 -34.77 -0.93
CA ASP A 609 -19.11 -33.43 -0.61
C ASP A 609 -19.26 -33.09 0.89
N ASN A 610 -20.32 -33.59 1.54
CA ASN A 610 -20.55 -33.43 2.99
C ASN A 610 -19.45 -34.05 3.87
N TYR A 611 -18.59 -34.91 3.31
CA TYR A 611 -17.49 -35.55 4.04
C TYR A 611 -16.18 -34.73 4.02
N TYR A 612 -16.15 -33.59 3.32
CA TYR A 612 -14.96 -32.77 3.12
C TYR A 612 -14.99 -31.43 3.89
N SER A 613 -16.14 -31.04 4.44
CA SER A 613 -16.31 -29.76 5.16
C SER A 613 -17.12 -29.91 6.44
N GLY A 614 -16.99 -28.95 7.34
CA GLY A 614 -17.77 -28.84 8.57
C GLY A 614 -18.87 -27.79 8.50
N VAL A 615 -19.27 -27.32 9.68
CA VAL A 615 -20.31 -26.29 9.84
C VAL A 615 -19.74 -24.92 9.46
N ALA A 616 -20.57 -24.08 8.82
CA ALA A 616 -20.19 -22.72 8.48
C ALA A 616 -19.98 -21.87 9.75
N SER A 617 -18.91 -21.06 9.74
CA SER A 617 -18.61 -20.10 10.79
C SER A 617 -19.30 -18.76 10.56
N ASN A 618 -19.25 -17.88 11.57
CA ASN A 618 -19.61 -16.48 11.43
C ASN A 618 -18.37 -15.59 11.71
N TYR A 619 -18.52 -14.27 11.54
CA TYR A 619 -17.40 -13.32 11.60
C TYR A 619 -16.71 -13.20 12.98
N ILE A 620 -17.28 -13.74 14.07
CA ILE A 620 -16.66 -13.67 15.41
C ILE A 620 -15.77 -14.90 15.73
N TYR A 621 -15.68 -15.84 14.80
CA TYR A 621 -14.94 -17.08 14.95
C TYR A 621 -14.00 -17.34 13.78
N GLU A 622 -12.78 -17.74 14.10
CA GLU A 622 -11.85 -18.35 13.17
C GLU A 622 -12.19 -19.85 13.02
N THR A 623 -12.45 -20.31 11.79
CA THR A 623 -12.50 -21.76 11.50
C THR A 623 -11.08 -22.32 11.43
N VAL A 624 -10.70 -23.09 12.44
CA VAL A 624 -9.32 -23.54 12.64
C VAL A 624 -9.01 -24.82 11.84
N ALA A 625 -9.89 -25.82 11.98
CA ALA A 625 -9.69 -27.16 11.43
C ALA A 625 -11.00 -27.94 11.35
N TYR A 626 -11.01 -28.94 10.48
CA TYR A 626 -12.01 -30.01 10.50
C TYR A 626 -11.34 -31.32 10.93
N ILE A 627 -11.93 -32.02 11.90
CA ILE A 627 -11.37 -33.26 12.45
C ILE A 627 -12.40 -34.39 12.48
N PRO A 628 -11.97 -35.66 12.40
CA PRO A 628 -12.85 -36.79 12.65
C PRO A 628 -13.11 -36.93 14.16
N VAL A 629 -14.39 -37.02 14.52
CA VAL A 629 -14.87 -37.32 15.87
C VAL A 629 -15.58 -38.67 15.85
N TRP A 630 -15.07 -39.64 16.60
CA TRP A 630 -15.61 -40.99 16.64
C TRP A 630 -16.55 -41.15 17.83
N LEU A 631 -17.83 -41.41 17.58
CA LEU A 631 -18.85 -41.64 18.60
C LEU A 631 -19.63 -42.91 18.26
N ASN A 632 -19.74 -43.85 19.21
CA ASN A 632 -20.44 -45.12 19.03
C ASN A 632 -20.04 -45.86 17.73
N ASP A 633 -18.72 -45.93 17.45
CA ASP A 633 -18.12 -46.52 16.23
C ASP A 633 -18.55 -45.85 14.89
N LYS A 634 -19.15 -44.66 14.93
CA LYS A 634 -19.45 -43.83 13.76
C LYS A 634 -18.54 -42.60 13.73
N CYS A 635 -18.14 -42.18 12.53
CA CYS A 635 -17.40 -40.94 12.31
C CYS A 635 -18.35 -39.76 12.11
N PHE A 636 -18.05 -38.65 12.78
CA PHE A 636 -18.68 -37.34 12.68
C PHE A 636 -17.61 -36.29 12.37
N ILE A 637 -18.02 -35.13 11.87
CA ILE A 637 -17.11 -34.02 11.58
C ILE A 637 -17.16 -33.03 12.72
N GLY A 638 -16.02 -32.88 13.41
CA GLY A 638 -15.80 -31.83 14.39
C GLY A 638 -15.25 -30.58 13.69
N THR A 639 -15.99 -29.49 13.74
CA THR A 639 -15.54 -28.18 13.29
C THR A 639 -14.95 -27.43 14.47
N ILE A 640 -13.68 -27.05 14.36
CA ILE A 640 -12.96 -26.35 15.44
C ILE A 640 -13.05 -24.85 15.19
N PHE A 641 -13.65 -24.14 16.14
CA PHE A 641 -13.74 -22.68 16.14
C PHE A 641 -12.85 -22.10 17.22
N SER A 642 -12.19 -20.99 16.91
CA SER A 642 -11.55 -20.15 17.93
C SER A 642 -12.19 -18.78 17.94
N HIS A 643 -12.57 -18.31 19.13
CA HIS A 643 -13.10 -16.95 19.28
C HIS A 643 -12.01 -15.92 18.99
N HIS A 644 -12.38 -14.89 18.24
CA HIS A 644 -11.57 -13.68 18.17
C HIS A 644 -11.69 -12.88 19.49
N GLY A 645 -10.55 -12.42 20.00
CA GLY A 645 -10.43 -11.72 21.27
C GLY A 645 -9.31 -12.30 22.13
N ALA A 646 -8.15 -11.62 22.12
CA ALA A 646 -6.88 -11.96 22.76
C ALA A 646 -6.89 -13.16 23.75
N TYR A 647 -6.14 -14.20 23.40
CA TYR A 647 -5.86 -15.36 24.25
C TYR A 647 -5.22 -14.94 25.59
N ARG A 648 -6.02 -14.83 26.66
CA ARG A 648 -5.52 -14.37 27.96
C ARG A 648 -4.68 -15.43 28.66
N HIS A 649 -5.10 -16.70 28.59
CA HIS A 649 -4.38 -17.86 29.11
C HIS A 649 -4.66 -19.06 28.20
N GLY A 650 -3.63 -19.54 27.51
CA GLY A 650 -3.74 -20.69 26.62
C GLY A 650 -4.55 -20.40 25.36
N VAL A 651 -5.52 -21.25 25.07
CA VAL A 651 -6.56 -21.05 24.07
C VAL A 651 -7.87 -21.57 24.61
N ASP A 652 -8.94 -20.84 24.33
CA ASP A 652 -10.31 -21.32 24.44
C ASP A 652 -10.85 -21.47 23.01
N ALA A 653 -11.37 -22.65 22.71
CA ALA A 653 -11.92 -23.00 21.40
C ALA A 653 -13.16 -23.88 21.59
N GLU A 654 -13.94 -24.03 20.52
CA GLU A 654 -15.16 -24.82 20.50
C GLU A 654 -15.08 -25.89 19.41
N ILE A 655 -15.71 -27.03 19.65
CA ILE A 655 -15.92 -28.08 18.66
C ILE A 655 -17.42 -28.22 18.43
N THR A 656 -17.87 -27.94 17.22
CA THR A 656 -19.23 -28.30 16.79
C THR A 656 -19.20 -29.61 16.03
N ILE A 657 -19.98 -30.59 16.49
CA ILE A 657 -20.04 -31.93 15.91
C ILE A 657 -21.25 -32.01 14.99
N SER A 658 -20.99 -32.28 13.72
CA SER A 658 -22.01 -32.45 12.67
C SER A 658 -21.95 -33.85 12.07
N SER A 659 -23.10 -34.34 11.60
CA SER A 659 -23.14 -35.59 10.84
C SER A 659 -22.92 -35.27 9.36
N PRO A 660 -21.95 -35.91 8.68
CA PRO A 660 -21.83 -35.80 7.21
C PRO A 660 -22.91 -36.62 6.48
N ARG A 661 -23.89 -37.16 7.21
CA ARG A 661 -24.99 -37.98 6.71
C ARG A 661 -26.27 -37.15 6.82
N ASP A 662 -27.24 -37.46 5.98
CA ASP A 662 -28.57 -36.82 5.90
C ASP A 662 -29.48 -37.13 7.13
N ASP A 663 -28.90 -37.48 8.29
CA ASP A 663 -29.61 -37.93 9.49
C ASP A 663 -29.81 -36.82 10.53
N GLU A 664 -28.77 -36.03 10.85
CA GLU A 664 -28.82 -34.90 11.80
C GLU A 664 -27.75 -33.84 11.46
N ASP A 665 -28.15 -32.57 11.31
CA ASP A 665 -27.21 -31.49 10.93
C ASP A 665 -26.15 -31.21 12.01
N ILE A 666 -26.56 -31.06 13.28
CA ILE A 666 -25.68 -30.80 14.44
C ILE A 666 -26.04 -31.74 15.58
N VAL A 667 -25.03 -32.44 16.10
CA VAL A 667 -25.15 -33.51 17.10
C VAL A 667 -24.78 -33.01 18.51
N GLY A 668 -23.94 -31.98 18.61
CA GLY A 668 -23.63 -31.30 19.86
C GLY A 668 -22.30 -30.54 19.82
N ASP A 669 -21.98 -29.87 20.92
CA ASP A 669 -20.87 -28.93 21.01
C ASP A 669 -20.03 -29.18 22.26
N TYR A 670 -18.70 -28.98 22.16
CA TYR A 670 -17.77 -29.05 23.28
C TYR A 670 -16.89 -27.79 23.34
N ASN A 671 -16.68 -27.26 24.54
CA ASN A 671 -15.59 -26.33 24.79
C ASN A 671 -14.29 -27.11 24.99
N ILE A 672 -13.23 -26.65 24.32
CA ILE A 672 -11.87 -27.15 24.50
C ILE A 672 -10.94 -26.04 24.93
N SER A 673 -10.05 -26.35 25.87
CA SER A 673 -9.03 -25.40 26.29
C SER A 673 -7.69 -26.05 26.59
N GLY A 674 -6.64 -25.25 26.58
CA GLY A 674 -5.29 -25.74 26.80
C GLY A 674 -4.23 -24.67 26.79
N LEU A 675 -3.07 -24.94 27.42
CA LEU A 675 -1.95 -24.02 27.44
C LEU A 675 -1.28 -23.92 26.06
N ARG A 676 -0.93 -22.69 25.66
CA ARG A 676 -0.17 -22.41 24.45
C ARG A 676 1.32 -22.39 24.72
N ARG A 677 2.12 -22.79 23.74
CA ARG A 677 3.58 -22.77 23.80
C ARG A 677 4.14 -22.35 22.45
N ALA A 678 4.93 -21.28 22.44
CA ALA A 678 5.68 -20.88 21.26
C ALA A 678 6.72 -21.96 20.88
N ILE A 679 6.62 -22.49 19.67
CA ILE A 679 7.49 -23.53 19.11
C ILE A 679 8.52 -22.99 18.11
N SER A 680 8.27 -21.83 17.51
CA SER A 680 9.17 -21.16 16.57
C SER A 680 8.96 -19.66 16.63
N VAL A 681 10.05 -18.91 16.47
CA VAL A 681 10.04 -17.45 16.30
C VAL A 681 10.93 -17.14 15.09
N THR A 682 10.38 -16.44 14.11
CA THR A 682 11.12 -15.95 12.93
C THR A 682 10.95 -14.45 12.79
N SER A 683 11.82 -13.81 12.04
CA SER A 683 11.69 -12.38 11.72
C SER A 683 11.99 -12.15 10.24
N GLY A 684 11.32 -11.17 9.65
CA GLY A 684 11.47 -10.83 8.25
C GLY A 684 10.64 -9.61 7.87
N TRP A 685 10.61 -9.31 6.59
CA TRP A 685 9.71 -8.31 6.01
C TRP A 685 8.49 -9.05 5.45
N LYS A 686 7.30 -8.53 5.72
CA LYS A 686 6.03 -9.12 5.28
C LYS A 686 5.11 -8.03 4.76
N THR A 687 4.25 -8.38 3.81
CA THR A 687 3.08 -7.56 3.49
C THR A 687 2.15 -7.57 4.71
N ARG A 688 1.50 -6.44 4.99
CA ARG A 688 0.49 -6.36 6.04
C ARG A 688 -0.75 -7.14 5.60
N GLU A 689 -1.26 -8.00 6.47
CA GLU A 689 -2.55 -8.68 6.28
C GLU A 689 -3.56 -7.93 7.17
N GLY A 690 -4.36 -7.04 6.58
CA GLY A 690 -5.40 -6.29 7.29
C GLY A 690 -6.63 -7.15 7.63
N ASP A 691 -7.50 -6.65 8.51
CA ASP A 691 -8.70 -7.37 8.97
C ASP A 691 -9.80 -7.58 7.91
N ASN A 692 -9.58 -7.11 6.68
CA ASN A 692 -10.45 -7.28 5.51
C ASN A 692 -9.65 -7.33 4.19
N GLY A 693 -8.37 -7.71 4.20
CA GLY A 693 -7.56 -7.71 2.97
C GLY A 693 -7.01 -6.33 2.55
N MET A 694 -7.01 -5.35 3.45
CA MET A 694 -6.35 -4.06 3.24
C MET A 694 -4.82 -4.25 3.19
N MET A 695 -4.25 -4.16 1.98
CA MET A 695 -2.91 -3.63 1.75
C MET A 695 -3.01 -2.12 1.80
#